data_AF-A0A5D2KN46-F1
#
_entry.id   AF-A0A5D2KN46-F1
#
_cell.length_a   1.000
_cell.length_b   1.000
_cell.length_c   1.000
_cell.angle_alpha   90.00
_cell.angle_beta   90.00
_cell.angle_gamma   90.00
#
_symmetry.space_group_name_H-M   'P 1'
#
loop_
_entity.id
_entity.type
_entity.pdbx_description
1 polymer ?
#
loop_
_entity_poly.entity_id
_entity_poly.type
_entity_poly.pdbx_seq_one_letter_code
_entity_poly.pdbx_strand_id
1 'polypeptide(L)'
;MPTYKLRGIDVDFPFEAYDCQLVYMEKVIEALQKRCNALLESPTGTGKTLCLLCATLAWRKSLGGFSTGSSQRKSEFHGSQPDVGSSESQSSNHPTIVYTSRTHSQLRQVVQELRRSNYRPKMVVLGSREQLCIHEEVSLLRGKAQTNACRFLCRKRQKRSCTHFSRVADYMKSNPHIGDEPVDIEDLVNIGRKYGPCPYYVARELHKAVDILFAPYNYLIDREYRGSLNFEWHNSILIFDEAHNLESICADAASFDLSSGLLTACISEAKHCVDLAVGRREESNDKSGNPDNFAILRALLLKLQKRIDEVPIESKELGFTKPGPYIYELLADLNITHETASKLIEIIEDATVLLEEDKKHDAKGNGCRLESIGNILKSIYRDKGNGHADSYRVHVQEAEVNATDIFKGKSSRILSWWCFNPGIAMQEFSERGVGSIILTSGTLSPLDSFAQEFKLDFPFQLENPHVISSNQIWAGVVPLGPSGRPFNSSFRFRDSPEYKQELGNAIVNFARIVPDGLLVFFPSYYLLDQCISCWKNMGNTNSSTIWERICKFKKPVIEPRQSSLFPMAIEDYMTKIKDTSTSGAVFFAVCRGKVSEGLDFADHAGRAVVITGMPFAMRTDPKVRLKREYLDLQAQSPREGCKAMTDADISRMIKLLSGEEWYNQQASRAVNQSVGRVIRHRHDYGAIIFCDERFAQSSRQSQISVWIQPHIKCYSKFGDAVFTLTRFFRDGGSCTPAKPELADQKTLDPSPSSTKPVPDEIKTAQALDESYTEKLPVLCLQSTSMDLPHSKHKLSSLLDVKSSNNLSHLRDIPPANLSCFTPCMDLKKLKRSNGPMSKEKKLLITGRGKMQYQNHDVIGLTGHLPSDKQQSKEQQLCSMKKRKALLIEHDKSSNVNASDPQRSVPRDLPFTDDGGAEVDAKFLNHKKNYVCGSAEQLGAEETKGSAFLIQVKEKLSPAEYKDFVGYMKEIKSKVINIGNPLQCIVELFSGPERLPLLERFKGYVPARYRSLYEQYLETSKRNA
;
A
#
# COMPACT_ATOMS: atom_id res chain seq x y z
N MET A 1 -22.87 -21.49 24.97
CA MET A 1 -21.81 -21.62 23.94
C MET A 1 -21.57 -23.10 23.76
N PRO A 2 -21.76 -23.66 22.57
CA PRO A 2 -21.46 -25.07 22.32
C PRO A 2 -19.95 -25.35 22.41
N THR A 3 -19.62 -26.59 22.75
CA THR A 3 -18.25 -27.10 22.80
C THR A 3 -18.15 -28.25 21.80
N TYR A 4 -17.20 -28.16 20.86
CA TYR A 4 -16.99 -29.15 19.80
C TYR A 4 -15.71 -29.95 20.07
N LYS A 5 -15.81 -31.28 20.09
CA LYS A 5 -14.66 -32.15 20.31
C LYS A 5 -13.97 -32.47 18.99
N LEU A 6 -12.95 -31.69 18.65
CA LEU A 6 -12.22 -31.76 17.37
C LEU A 6 -10.81 -32.33 17.60
N ARG A 7 -10.50 -33.48 16.97
CA ARG A 7 -9.21 -34.19 17.12
C ARG A 7 -8.75 -34.42 18.57
N GLY A 8 -9.70 -34.67 19.46
CA GLY A 8 -9.46 -34.86 20.89
C GLY A 8 -9.34 -33.57 21.73
N ILE A 9 -9.47 -32.40 21.10
CA ILE A 9 -9.47 -31.09 21.77
C ILE A 9 -10.91 -30.59 21.90
N ASP A 10 -11.30 -30.15 23.10
CA ASP A 10 -12.60 -29.54 23.33
C ASP A 10 -12.54 -28.04 23.00
N VAL A 11 -13.24 -27.64 21.94
CA VAL A 11 -13.27 -26.26 21.40
C VAL A 11 -14.57 -25.57 21.80
N ASP A 12 -14.52 -24.73 22.82
CA ASP A 12 -15.60 -23.79 23.14
C ASP A 12 -15.74 -22.78 21.99
N PHE A 13 -16.94 -22.67 21.40
CA PHE A 13 -17.22 -21.74 20.30
C PHE A 13 -18.42 -20.83 20.63
N PRO A 14 -18.42 -19.53 20.28
CA PRO A 14 -19.48 -18.63 20.73
C PRO A 14 -20.88 -18.88 20.18
N PHE A 15 -20.97 -19.52 19.01
CA PHE A 15 -22.20 -19.72 18.25
C PHE A 15 -22.34 -21.19 17.83
N GLU A 16 -23.45 -21.56 17.22
CA GLU A 16 -23.51 -22.82 16.47
C GLU A 16 -22.57 -22.72 15.26
N ALA A 17 -21.62 -23.65 15.17
CA ALA A 17 -20.63 -23.69 14.11
C ALA A 17 -21.21 -24.28 12.82
N TYR A 18 -20.86 -23.70 11.67
CA TYR A 18 -21.16 -24.29 10.36
C TYR A 18 -20.19 -25.43 10.03
N ASP A 19 -20.56 -26.36 9.15
CA ASP A 19 -19.69 -27.48 8.78
C ASP A 19 -18.31 -27.03 8.26
N CYS A 20 -18.27 -25.98 7.43
CA CYS A 20 -17.01 -25.40 6.95
C CYS A 20 -16.16 -24.79 8.08
N GLN A 21 -16.79 -24.34 9.18
CA GLN A 21 -16.07 -23.83 10.37
C GLN A 21 -15.48 -24.99 11.18
N LEU A 22 -16.22 -26.10 11.32
CA LEU A 22 -15.73 -27.31 11.97
C LEU A 22 -14.50 -27.87 11.22
N VAL A 23 -14.60 -28.01 9.90
CA VAL A 23 -13.48 -28.44 9.03
C VAL A 23 -12.28 -27.49 9.16
N TYR A 24 -12.51 -26.17 9.18
CA TYR A 24 -11.44 -25.18 9.36
C TYR A 24 -10.74 -25.32 10.72
N MET A 25 -11.51 -25.42 11.80
CA MET A 25 -10.98 -25.57 13.15
C MET A 25 -10.22 -26.90 13.33
N GLU A 26 -10.75 -27.99 12.76
CA GLU A 26 -10.06 -29.28 12.73
C GLU A 26 -8.71 -29.20 11.99
N LYS A 27 -8.65 -28.53 10.84
CA LYS A 27 -7.39 -28.38 10.08
C LYS A 27 -6.35 -27.53 10.81
N VAL A 28 -6.76 -26.47 11.51
CA VAL A 28 -5.89 -25.69 12.39
C VAL A 28 -5.31 -26.59 13.49
N ILE A 29 -6.16 -27.33 14.20
CA ILE A 29 -5.73 -28.23 15.29
C ILE A 29 -4.78 -29.32 14.77
N GLU A 30 -5.05 -29.90 13.58
CA GLU A 30 -4.16 -30.89 12.98
C GLU A 30 -2.75 -30.33 12.71
N ALA A 31 -2.67 -29.13 12.11
CA ALA A 31 -1.39 -28.49 11.79
C ALA A 31 -0.57 -28.19 13.04
N LEU A 32 -1.23 -27.72 14.11
CA LEU A 32 -0.60 -27.45 15.41
C LEU A 32 -0.16 -28.75 16.12
N GLN A 33 -1.00 -29.79 16.11
CA GLN A 33 -0.67 -31.11 16.67
C GLN A 33 0.58 -31.72 16.01
N LYS A 34 0.74 -31.57 14.69
CA LYS A 34 1.91 -32.10 13.95
C LYS A 34 3.09 -31.12 13.85
N ARG A 35 2.97 -29.90 14.42
CA ARG A 35 3.98 -28.82 14.31
C ARG A 35 4.40 -28.57 12.86
N CYS A 36 3.41 -28.35 11.99
CA CYS A 36 3.63 -28.02 10.59
C CYS A 36 3.00 -26.66 10.26
N ASN A 37 3.38 -26.11 9.10
CA ASN A 37 2.74 -24.92 8.56
C ASN A 37 1.39 -25.26 7.91
N ALA A 38 0.50 -24.28 7.86
CA ALA A 38 -0.80 -24.41 7.20
C ALA A 38 -1.13 -23.19 6.33
N LEU A 39 -1.82 -23.44 5.22
CA LEU A 39 -2.28 -22.45 4.25
C LEU A 39 -3.79 -22.63 4.05
N LEU A 40 -4.58 -21.69 4.58
CA LEU A 40 -6.02 -21.85 4.75
C LEU A 40 -6.79 -20.74 4.03
N GLU A 41 -7.51 -21.06 2.95
CA GLU A 41 -8.55 -20.18 2.40
C GLU A 41 -9.91 -20.53 3.00
N SER A 42 -10.64 -19.49 3.42
CA SER A 42 -12.08 -19.59 3.64
C SER A 42 -12.75 -18.26 3.26
N PRO A 43 -13.86 -18.25 2.51
CA PRO A 43 -14.48 -17.03 2.01
C PRO A 43 -14.83 -15.98 3.08
N THR A 44 -15.12 -14.75 2.65
CA THR A 44 -15.67 -13.71 3.54
C THR A 44 -16.99 -14.17 4.17
N GLY A 45 -17.31 -13.69 5.37
CA GLY A 45 -18.55 -14.05 6.07
C GLY A 45 -18.62 -15.48 6.65
N THR A 46 -17.60 -16.32 6.44
CA THR A 46 -17.52 -17.68 7.02
C THR A 46 -17.06 -17.72 8.48
N GLY A 47 -16.72 -16.58 9.10
CA GLY A 47 -16.26 -16.53 10.50
C GLY A 47 -14.78 -16.92 10.72
N LYS A 48 -13.94 -16.89 9.67
CA LYS A 48 -12.48 -17.17 9.68
C LYS A 48 -11.76 -16.85 10.98
N THR A 49 -11.72 -15.56 11.34
CA THR A 49 -10.95 -15.02 12.46
C THR A 49 -11.35 -15.68 13.78
N LEU A 50 -12.64 -15.90 14.00
CA LEU A 50 -13.15 -16.54 15.21
C LEU A 50 -12.82 -18.04 15.23
N CYS A 51 -12.96 -18.75 14.10
CA CYS A 51 -12.56 -20.16 13.99
C CYS A 51 -11.07 -20.35 14.29
N LEU A 52 -10.22 -19.50 13.70
CA LEU A 52 -8.78 -19.51 13.90
C LEU A 52 -8.38 -19.23 15.36
N LEU A 53 -8.98 -18.22 15.98
CA LEU A 53 -8.76 -17.91 17.39
C LEU A 53 -9.18 -19.08 18.28
N CYS A 54 -10.42 -19.56 18.17
CA CYS A 54 -10.95 -20.60 19.05
C CYS A 54 -10.17 -21.91 18.92
N ALA A 55 -9.87 -22.37 17.70
CA ALA A 55 -9.09 -23.59 17.47
C ALA A 55 -7.66 -23.49 18.05
N THR A 56 -6.97 -22.37 17.81
CA THR A 56 -5.60 -22.16 18.31
C THR A 56 -5.58 -22.07 19.84
N LEU A 57 -6.52 -21.32 20.43
CA LEU A 57 -6.60 -21.14 21.87
C LEU A 57 -7.04 -22.41 22.61
N ALA A 58 -7.95 -23.21 22.03
CA ALA A 58 -8.34 -24.51 22.56
C ALA A 58 -7.15 -25.49 22.57
N TRP A 59 -6.43 -25.61 21.45
CA TRP A 59 -5.23 -26.42 21.36
C TRP A 59 -4.18 -25.98 22.37
N ARG A 60 -3.92 -24.67 22.49
CA ARG A 60 -2.98 -24.13 23.48
C ARG A 60 -3.41 -24.45 24.92
N LYS A 61 -4.69 -24.25 25.25
CA LYS A 61 -5.30 -24.57 26.55
C LYS A 61 -5.20 -26.06 26.90
N SER A 62 -5.20 -26.96 25.92
CA SER A 62 -5.03 -28.41 26.16
C SER A 62 -3.62 -28.82 26.59
N LEU A 63 -2.61 -28.00 26.31
CA LEU A 63 -1.24 -28.24 26.77
C LEU A 63 -1.07 -27.83 28.24
N GLY A 64 -1.83 -26.81 28.67
CA GLY A 64 -1.85 -26.30 30.03
C GLY A 64 -2.71 -25.04 30.14
N GLY A 65 -3.02 -24.65 31.38
CA GLY A 65 -3.81 -23.44 31.68
C GLY A 65 -3.20 -22.17 31.09
N PHE A 66 -4.05 -21.15 30.89
CA PHE A 66 -3.59 -19.80 30.58
C PHE A 66 -2.79 -19.20 31.75
N SER A 67 -1.89 -18.25 31.46
CA SER A 67 -0.98 -17.64 32.44
C SER A 67 -1.66 -16.63 33.38
N THR A 68 -2.96 -16.82 33.63
CA THR A 68 -3.76 -15.97 34.51
C THR A 68 -3.34 -16.17 35.96
N GLY A 69 -3.46 -15.10 36.76
CA GLY A 69 -2.71 -14.92 38.03
C GLY A 69 -3.00 -15.90 39.18
N SER A 70 -2.63 -17.17 39.04
CA SER A 70 -2.57 -18.16 40.12
C SER A 70 -1.17 -18.24 40.73
N SER A 71 -0.85 -17.26 41.58
CA SER A 71 0.12 -17.53 42.65
C SER A 71 -0.38 -18.73 43.44
N GLN A 72 0.46 -19.77 43.58
CA GLN A 72 0.15 -20.95 44.39
C GLN A 72 -0.21 -20.52 45.82
N ARG A 73 -1.51 -20.48 46.14
CA ARG A 73 -1.93 -20.73 47.52
C ARG A 73 -1.75 -22.22 47.76
N LYS A 74 -0.55 -22.60 48.23
CA LYS A 74 -0.39 -23.86 48.95
C LYS A 74 -1.43 -23.84 50.07
N SER A 75 -2.39 -24.74 50.02
CA SER A 75 -3.33 -24.96 51.10
C SER A 75 -2.55 -25.48 52.31
N GLU A 76 -2.40 -24.65 53.33
CA GLU A 76 -1.93 -25.10 54.64
C GLU A 76 -2.97 -26.05 55.23
N PHE A 77 -2.68 -27.35 55.22
CA PHE A 77 -3.25 -28.32 56.15
C PHE A 77 -2.17 -29.34 56.51
N HIS A 78 -2.04 -29.66 57.80
CA HIS A 78 -0.90 -30.37 58.38
C HIS A 78 -0.77 -31.85 57.96
N GLY A 79 0.46 -32.37 57.93
CA GLY A 79 0.75 -33.80 57.72
C GLY A 79 2.24 -34.15 57.57
N SER A 80 2.97 -34.18 58.69
CA SER A 80 4.41 -34.46 58.86
C SER A 80 5.06 -35.56 58.01
N GLN A 81 6.15 -35.23 57.29
CA GLN A 81 7.51 -35.84 57.37
C GLN A 81 8.41 -35.30 56.22
N PRO A 82 9.73 -35.10 56.43
CA PRO A 82 10.64 -34.64 55.39
C PRO A 82 11.38 -35.81 54.74
N ASP A 83 11.33 -35.96 53.41
CA ASP A 83 12.35 -36.75 52.73
C ASP A 83 12.70 -36.25 51.32
N VAL A 84 13.94 -36.56 50.98
CA VAL A 84 14.81 -36.04 49.89
C VAL A 84 14.17 -35.98 48.49
N GLY A 85 14.41 -34.87 47.77
CA GLY A 85 14.17 -34.80 46.33
C GLY A 85 14.13 -33.38 45.76
N SER A 86 15.31 -32.83 45.40
CA SER A 86 15.42 -31.54 44.72
C SER A 86 14.92 -31.63 43.27
N SER A 87 13.61 -31.57 43.08
CA SER A 87 12.98 -31.44 41.77
C SER A 87 13.01 -29.98 41.33
N GLU A 88 13.87 -29.67 40.35
CA GLU A 88 13.85 -28.37 39.68
C GLU A 88 12.43 -28.08 39.16
N SER A 89 11.90 -26.91 39.50
CA SER A 89 10.59 -26.49 39.05
C SER A 89 10.62 -26.22 37.53
N GLN A 90 10.31 -27.25 36.74
CA GLN A 90 10.16 -27.10 35.29
C GLN A 90 9.09 -26.07 35.00
N SER A 91 9.50 -24.87 34.59
CA SER A 91 8.61 -23.86 34.02
C SER A 91 8.04 -24.44 32.73
N SER A 92 6.76 -24.78 32.74
CA SER A 92 6.06 -25.37 31.60
C SER A 92 6.07 -24.40 30.42
N ASN A 93 7.02 -24.57 29.49
CA ASN A 93 7.29 -23.64 28.40
C ASN A 93 6.29 -23.86 27.24
N HIS A 94 5.02 -23.56 27.54
CA HIS A 94 3.92 -23.66 26.59
C HIS A 94 4.12 -22.71 25.41
N PRO A 95 3.67 -23.09 24.19
CA PRO A 95 3.77 -22.25 23.01
C PRO A 95 3.02 -20.92 23.22
N THR A 96 3.70 -19.82 22.91
CA THR A 96 3.09 -18.48 22.78
C THR A 96 2.55 -18.31 21.37
N ILE A 97 1.33 -17.81 21.26
CA ILE A 97 0.68 -17.50 19.97
C ILE A 97 1.06 -16.08 19.57
N VAL A 98 1.56 -15.89 18.35
CA VAL A 98 1.83 -14.58 17.75
C VAL A 98 0.82 -14.38 16.62
N TYR A 99 -0.20 -13.58 16.88
CA TYR A 99 -1.27 -13.30 15.93
C TYR A 99 -1.02 -11.98 15.22
N THR A 100 -1.00 -12.02 13.88
CA THR A 100 -0.78 -10.82 13.08
C THR A 100 -1.82 -10.58 12.00
N SER A 101 -1.99 -9.31 11.68
CA SER A 101 -2.82 -8.82 10.58
C SER A 101 -2.16 -7.59 9.95
N ARG A 102 -2.67 -7.12 8.81
CA ARG A 102 -2.08 -5.97 8.10
C ARG A 102 -2.16 -4.67 8.88
N THR A 103 -3.23 -4.47 9.66
CA THR A 103 -3.53 -3.20 10.33
C THR A 103 -4.01 -3.36 11.77
N HIS A 104 -3.82 -2.33 12.59
CA HIS A 104 -4.36 -2.32 13.96
C HIS A 104 -5.90 -2.31 14.02
N SER A 105 -6.58 -1.77 13.00
CA SER A 105 -8.05 -1.83 12.93
C SER A 105 -8.56 -3.26 12.78
N GLN A 106 -7.86 -4.11 12.02
CA GLN A 106 -8.14 -5.55 11.99
C GLN A 106 -7.80 -6.22 13.33
N LEU A 107 -6.64 -5.94 13.93
CA LEU A 107 -6.30 -6.50 15.26
C LEU A 107 -7.34 -6.12 16.34
N ARG A 108 -7.91 -4.91 16.29
CA ARG A 108 -9.02 -4.51 17.17
C ARG A 108 -10.26 -5.39 16.95
N GLN A 109 -10.62 -5.71 15.70
CA GLN A 109 -11.72 -6.64 15.39
C GLN A 109 -11.42 -8.04 15.95
N VAL A 110 -10.19 -8.54 15.80
CA VAL A 110 -9.73 -9.82 16.36
C VAL A 110 -9.88 -9.83 17.89
N VAL A 111 -9.50 -8.76 18.59
CA VAL A 111 -9.69 -8.62 20.05
C VAL A 111 -11.18 -8.54 20.44
N GLN A 112 -12.04 -7.94 19.61
CA GLN A 112 -13.48 -7.95 19.84
C GLN A 112 -14.09 -9.35 19.68
N GLU A 113 -13.63 -10.17 18.73
CA GLU A 113 -14.04 -11.58 18.65
C GLU A 113 -13.50 -12.40 19.83
N LEU A 114 -12.29 -12.12 20.33
CA LEU A 114 -11.77 -12.74 21.54
C LEU A 114 -12.63 -12.42 22.78
N ARG A 115 -13.13 -11.18 22.92
CA ARG A 115 -14.08 -10.76 23.98
C ARG A 115 -15.40 -11.55 23.95
N ARG A 116 -15.86 -11.96 22.77
CA ARG A 116 -17.07 -12.79 22.59
C ARG A 116 -16.82 -14.28 22.92
N SER A 117 -15.57 -14.69 23.09
CA SER A 117 -15.20 -16.06 23.43
C SER A 117 -15.09 -16.28 24.95
N ASN A 118 -15.09 -17.56 25.37
CA ASN A 118 -14.81 -17.96 26.75
C ASN A 118 -13.30 -18.04 27.07
N TYR A 119 -12.42 -17.85 26.07
CA TYR A 119 -10.99 -17.91 26.32
C TYR A 119 -10.51 -16.63 27.00
N ARG A 120 -9.68 -16.79 28.03
CA ARG A 120 -8.97 -15.71 28.73
C ARG A 120 -7.46 -15.97 28.73
N PRO A 121 -6.83 -15.94 27.55
CA PRO A 121 -5.38 -15.96 27.44
C PRO A 121 -4.82 -14.63 27.96
N LYS A 122 -3.71 -14.68 28.70
CA LYS A 122 -2.96 -13.48 29.02
C LYS A 122 -2.44 -12.86 27.73
N MET A 123 -2.84 -11.63 27.41
CA MET A 123 -2.62 -11.04 26.10
C MET A 123 -2.09 -9.60 26.12
N VAL A 124 -1.50 -9.20 25.00
CA VAL A 124 -1.14 -7.80 24.74
C VAL A 124 -1.22 -7.47 23.24
N VAL A 125 -1.65 -6.25 22.91
CA VAL A 125 -1.53 -5.67 21.57
C VAL A 125 -0.33 -4.73 21.55
N LEU A 126 0.63 -4.99 20.66
CA LEU A 126 1.73 -4.08 20.40
C LEU A 126 1.26 -2.89 19.56
N GLY A 127 1.81 -1.71 19.86
CA GLY A 127 1.51 -0.47 19.16
C GLY A 127 2.72 0.46 19.12
N SER A 128 2.65 1.45 18.24
CA SER A 128 3.70 2.46 18.10
C SER A 128 3.60 3.49 19.24
N ARG A 129 4.66 4.28 19.42
CA ARG A 129 4.61 5.44 20.31
C ARG A 129 3.55 6.45 19.88
N GLU A 130 3.19 6.52 18.59
CA GLU A 130 2.19 7.48 18.09
C GLU A 130 0.78 7.13 18.57
N GLN A 131 0.53 5.84 18.81
CA GLN A 131 -0.75 5.30 19.27
C GLN A 131 -0.83 5.26 20.81
N LEU A 132 0.28 4.88 21.46
CA LEU A 132 0.31 4.57 22.90
C LEU A 132 0.88 5.70 23.79
N CYS A 133 1.40 6.80 23.23
CA CYS A 133 1.96 7.90 24.03
C CYS A 133 0.88 8.86 24.55
N ILE A 134 0.85 9.05 25.87
CA ILE A 134 -0.06 9.96 26.58
C ILE A 134 0.62 11.23 27.14
N HIS A 135 1.95 11.34 27.02
CA HIS A 135 2.69 12.51 27.50
C HIS A 135 2.42 13.70 26.57
N GLU A 136 1.93 14.82 27.12
CA GLU A 136 1.41 15.97 26.36
C GLU A 136 2.35 16.40 25.22
N GLU A 137 3.56 16.87 25.53
CA GLU A 137 4.53 17.35 24.52
C GLU A 137 4.93 16.26 23.49
N VAL A 138 5.24 15.05 23.95
CA VAL A 138 5.71 13.94 23.08
C VAL A 138 4.58 13.41 22.19
N SER A 139 3.33 13.42 22.65
CA SER A 139 2.16 12.95 21.89
C SER A 139 1.87 13.80 20.64
N LEU A 140 2.38 15.04 20.59
CA LEU A 140 2.28 15.95 19.45
C LEU A 140 3.33 15.67 18.36
N LEU A 141 4.43 15.01 18.71
CA LEU A 141 5.49 14.63 17.77
C LEU A 141 5.08 13.38 16.97
N ARG A 142 5.75 13.14 15.84
CA ARG A 142 5.54 11.98 14.96
C ARG A 142 6.86 11.30 14.58
N GLY A 143 6.79 10.03 14.17
CA GLY A 143 7.90 9.21 13.69
C GLY A 143 9.11 9.15 14.62
N LYS A 144 10.31 9.25 14.04
CA LYS A 144 11.59 9.20 14.77
C LYS A 144 11.73 10.36 15.77
N ALA A 145 11.22 11.55 15.48
CA ALA A 145 11.26 12.69 16.41
C ALA A 145 10.54 12.38 17.74
N GLN A 146 9.36 11.75 17.65
CA GLN A 146 8.65 11.27 18.84
C GLN A 146 9.43 10.19 19.58
N THR A 147 9.99 9.22 18.85
CA THR A 147 10.74 8.11 19.45
C THR A 147 11.97 8.62 20.21
N ASN A 148 12.68 9.60 19.67
CA ASN A 148 13.89 10.14 20.29
C ASN A 148 13.57 11.02 21.50
N ALA A 149 12.54 11.88 21.42
CA ALA A 149 12.04 12.62 22.58
C ALA A 149 11.57 11.68 23.72
N CYS A 150 10.85 10.60 23.38
CA CYS A 150 10.44 9.58 24.33
C CYS A 150 11.65 8.88 24.98
N ARG A 151 12.59 8.38 24.17
CA ARG A 151 13.83 7.72 24.64
C ARG A 151 14.63 8.64 25.55
N PHE A 152 14.76 9.93 25.21
CA PHE A 152 15.47 10.95 25.98
C PHE A 152 14.89 11.09 27.39
N LEU A 153 13.58 11.36 27.51
CA LEU A 153 12.88 11.53 28.78
C LEU A 153 12.81 10.26 29.66
N CYS A 154 13.12 9.09 29.10
CA CYS A 154 13.18 7.82 29.84
C CYS A 154 14.58 7.48 30.39
N ARG A 155 15.63 8.27 30.09
CA ARG A 155 17.00 8.02 30.61
C ARG A 155 17.10 8.40 32.09
N LYS A 156 17.68 7.51 32.92
CA LYS A 156 17.70 7.57 34.40
C LYS A 156 18.46 8.75 35.06
N ARG A 157 18.88 9.80 34.32
CA ARG A 157 19.71 10.91 34.84
C ARG A 157 19.39 12.27 34.18
N GLN A 158 18.12 12.69 34.22
CA GLN A 158 17.71 13.98 33.63
C GLN A 158 16.85 14.83 34.57
N LYS A 159 16.98 16.16 34.48
CA LYS A 159 16.17 17.15 35.23
C LYS A 159 14.68 17.15 34.86
N ARG A 160 14.32 16.60 33.69
CA ARG A 160 12.95 16.37 33.23
C ARG A 160 12.84 14.92 32.77
N SER A 161 12.07 14.11 33.49
CA SER A 161 11.86 12.70 33.18
C SER A 161 10.38 12.42 32.93
N CYS A 162 10.08 11.39 32.13
CA CYS A 162 8.70 11.00 31.83
C CYS A 162 8.03 10.41 33.10
N THR A 163 7.13 11.17 33.71
CA THR A 163 6.37 10.78 34.92
C THR A 163 5.50 9.53 34.71
N HIS A 164 5.06 9.28 33.47
CA HIS A 164 4.32 8.07 33.12
C HIS A 164 5.23 6.83 33.06
N PHE A 165 6.48 6.98 32.61
CA PHE A 165 7.42 5.86 32.51
C PHE A 165 7.89 5.39 33.89
N SER A 166 8.19 6.31 34.81
CA SER A 166 8.61 5.94 36.17
C SER A 166 7.56 5.13 36.94
N ARG A 167 6.27 5.33 36.64
CA ARG A 167 5.15 4.59 37.26
C ARG A 167 4.95 3.16 36.74
N VAL A 168 5.55 2.77 35.62
CA VAL A 168 5.28 1.47 34.97
C VAL A 168 5.67 0.30 35.87
N ALA A 169 6.86 0.33 36.47
CA ALA A 169 7.37 -0.78 37.27
C ALA A 169 6.48 -1.08 38.49
N ASP A 170 6.02 -0.05 39.20
CA ASP A 170 5.18 -0.23 40.39
C ASP A 170 3.71 -0.49 40.02
N TYR A 171 3.23 0.06 38.91
CA TYR A 171 1.91 -0.28 38.38
C TYR A 171 1.82 -1.77 37.97
N MET A 172 2.83 -2.30 37.28
CA MET A 172 2.88 -3.71 36.86
C MET A 172 2.93 -4.66 38.06
N LYS A 173 3.67 -4.33 39.13
CA LYS A 173 3.68 -5.12 40.38
C LYS A 173 2.31 -5.14 41.07
N SER A 174 1.61 -4.00 41.10
CA SER A 174 0.30 -3.88 41.76
C SER A 174 -0.86 -4.44 40.94
N ASN A 175 -0.69 -4.63 39.62
CA ASN A 175 -1.73 -5.08 38.69
C ASN A 175 -1.24 -6.29 37.86
N PRO A 176 -0.83 -7.42 38.47
CA PRO A 176 -0.25 -8.55 37.74
C PRO A 176 -1.22 -9.23 36.77
N HIS A 177 -2.53 -9.04 36.98
CA HIS A 177 -3.65 -9.54 36.17
C HIS A 177 -3.98 -8.64 34.95
N ILE A 178 -3.19 -7.58 34.68
CA ILE A 178 -3.36 -6.82 33.44
C ILE A 178 -3.04 -7.72 32.23
N GLY A 179 -3.92 -7.68 31.23
CA GLY A 179 -3.89 -8.56 30.07
C GLY A 179 -4.61 -9.91 30.24
N ASP A 180 -5.08 -10.27 31.44
CA ASP A 180 -5.86 -11.50 31.65
C ASP A 180 -7.27 -11.40 31.02
N GLU A 181 -7.87 -10.19 31.03
CA GLU A 181 -9.03 -9.85 30.21
C GLU A 181 -8.59 -9.23 28.86
N PRO A 182 -9.35 -9.41 27.76
CA PRO A 182 -8.92 -8.91 26.45
C PRO A 182 -8.89 -7.38 26.36
N VAL A 183 -7.69 -6.83 26.13
CA VAL A 183 -7.36 -5.40 26.20
C VAL A 183 -6.80 -4.93 24.86
N ASP A 184 -7.37 -3.87 24.29
CA ASP A 184 -6.88 -3.26 23.04
C ASP A 184 -5.99 -2.03 23.28
N ILE A 185 -5.53 -1.37 22.21
CA ILE A 185 -4.64 -0.20 22.28
C ILE A 185 -5.31 0.95 23.01
N GLU A 186 -6.61 1.15 22.81
CA GLU A 186 -7.34 2.26 23.40
C GLU A 186 -7.64 2.01 24.88
N ASP A 187 -7.89 0.77 25.28
CA ASP A 187 -7.93 0.36 26.68
C ASP A 187 -6.60 0.63 27.39
N LEU A 188 -5.46 0.25 26.79
CA LEU A 188 -4.13 0.55 27.35
C LEU A 188 -3.92 2.07 27.51
N VAL A 189 -4.34 2.86 26.52
CA VAL A 189 -4.29 4.34 26.58
C VAL A 189 -5.20 4.88 27.69
N ASN A 190 -6.40 4.33 27.85
CA ASN A 190 -7.34 4.73 28.90
C ASN A 190 -6.85 4.35 30.30
N ILE A 191 -6.23 3.17 30.46
CA ILE A 191 -5.52 2.76 31.68
C ILE A 191 -4.42 3.78 32.01
N GLY A 192 -3.58 4.14 31.03
CA GLY A 192 -2.53 5.12 31.24
C GLY A 192 -3.03 6.52 31.60
N ARG A 193 -4.13 6.98 30.99
CA ARG A 193 -4.78 8.26 31.33
C ARG A 193 -5.40 8.25 32.72
N LYS A 194 -6.04 7.15 33.12
CA LYS A 194 -6.78 7.03 34.38
C LYS A 194 -5.87 6.78 35.59
N TYR A 195 -4.87 5.92 35.45
CA TYR A 195 -3.99 5.48 36.54
C TYR A 195 -2.56 6.05 36.45
N GLY A 196 -2.20 6.64 35.30
CA GLY A 196 -0.91 7.30 35.08
C GLY A 196 0.28 6.49 34.53
N PRO A 197 0.31 5.15 34.37
CA PRO A 197 1.48 4.46 33.79
C PRO A 197 1.58 4.72 32.27
N CYS A 198 2.77 4.61 31.69
CA CYS A 198 2.96 4.78 30.25
C CYS A 198 2.44 3.55 29.46
N PRO A 199 1.40 3.67 28.62
CA PRO A 199 0.81 2.53 27.91
C PRO A 199 1.80 1.77 27.04
N TYR A 200 2.68 2.51 26.34
CA TYR A 200 3.73 1.93 25.50
C TYR A 200 4.67 1.00 26.28
N TYR A 201 5.09 1.42 27.48
CA TYR A 201 6.00 0.62 28.29
C TYR A 201 5.27 -0.45 29.12
N VAL A 202 3.99 -0.26 29.47
CA VAL A 202 3.13 -1.34 30.00
C VAL A 202 3.03 -2.48 28.98
N ALA A 203 2.76 -2.18 27.70
CA ALA A 203 2.74 -3.20 26.64
C ALA A 203 4.10 -3.91 26.47
N ARG A 204 5.22 -3.18 26.64
CA ARG A 204 6.60 -3.72 26.55
C ARG A 204 7.10 -4.42 27.81
N GLU A 205 6.37 -4.37 28.92
CA GLU A 205 6.58 -5.25 30.06
C GLU A 205 5.68 -6.49 29.94
N LEU A 206 4.42 -6.32 29.52
CA LEU A 206 3.48 -7.41 29.28
C LEU A 206 3.97 -8.44 28.28
N HIS A 207 4.50 -8.02 27.12
CA HIS A 207 4.87 -8.95 26.03
C HIS A 207 5.93 -10.00 26.41
N LYS A 208 6.62 -9.84 27.55
CA LYS A 208 7.59 -10.79 28.10
C LYS A 208 6.94 -12.05 28.66
N ALA A 209 5.66 -12.00 29.02
CA ALA A 209 4.89 -13.11 29.58
C ALA A 209 3.42 -13.00 29.14
N VAL A 210 3.13 -13.51 27.94
CA VAL A 210 1.78 -13.61 27.36
C VAL A 210 1.56 -14.97 26.73
N ASP A 211 0.32 -15.42 26.75
CA ASP A 211 -0.15 -16.61 26.01
C ASP A 211 -0.42 -16.26 24.54
N ILE A 212 -0.84 -15.02 24.26
CA ILE A 212 -1.06 -14.50 22.90
C ILE A 212 -0.60 -13.04 22.73
N LEU A 213 0.16 -12.79 21.66
CA LEU A 213 0.73 -11.52 21.27
C LEU A 213 0.10 -11.04 19.96
N PHE A 214 -0.51 -9.85 19.96
CA PHE A 214 -1.05 -9.25 18.74
C PHE A 214 -0.10 -8.17 18.20
N ALA A 215 0.29 -8.27 16.92
CA ALA A 215 1.18 -7.29 16.27
C ALA A 215 0.86 -7.14 14.78
N PRO A 216 1.03 -5.96 14.16
CA PRO A 216 0.91 -5.84 12.70
C PRO A 216 2.09 -6.50 11.99
N TYR A 217 1.90 -6.91 10.73
CA TYR A 217 2.92 -7.60 9.93
C TYR A 217 4.31 -6.95 9.97
N ASN A 218 4.39 -5.63 9.84
CA ASN A 218 5.66 -4.89 9.76
C ASN A 218 6.46 -4.90 11.08
N TYR A 219 5.85 -5.24 12.22
CA TYR A 219 6.59 -5.44 13.47
C TYR A 219 7.40 -6.74 13.48
N LEU A 220 7.05 -7.71 12.62
CA LEU A 220 7.69 -9.03 12.58
C LEU A 220 8.53 -9.24 11.33
N ILE A 221 8.03 -8.84 10.16
CA ILE A 221 8.70 -9.09 8.88
C ILE A 221 9.96 -8.22 8.76
N ASP A 222 9.88 -6.97 9.21
CA ASP A 222 11.04 -6.07 9.27
C ASP A 222 12.03 -6.53 10.34
N ARG A 223 13.28 -6.76 9.91
CA ARG A 223 14.37 -7.26 10.75
C ARG A 223 14.76 -6.29 11.88
N GLU A 224 14.66 -4.98 11.66
CA GLU A 224 14.98 -3.96 12.66
C GLU A 224 13.93 -3.98 13.78
N TYR A 225 12.64 -3.89 13.42
CA TYR A 225 11.56 -3.91 14.41
C TYR A 225 11.52 -5.23 15.17
N ARG A 226 11.63 -6.38 14.48
CA ARG A 226 11.66 -7.71 15.12
C ARG A 226 12.86 -7.89 16.04
N GLY A 227 14.04 -7.41 15.64
CA GLY A 227 15.22 -7.38 16.51
C GLY A 227 14.96 -6.59 17.80
N SER A 228 14.26 -5.45 17.70
CA SER A 228 13.90 -4.63 18.85
C SER A 228 12.87 -5.27 19.80
N LEU A 229 12.08 -6.25 19.33
CA LEU A 229 11.05 -6.88 20.16
C LEU A 229 11.64 -7.70 21.30
N ASN A 230 12.79 -8.36 21.07
CA ASN A 230 13.43 -9.31 21.99
C ASN A 230 12.45 -10.39 22.50
N PHE A 231 11.78 -11.04 21.55
CA PHE A 231 10.79 -12.11 21.76
C PHE A 231 11.43 -13.48 21.51
N GLU A 232 11.10 -14.48 22.34
CA GLU A 232 11.54 -15.87 22.15
C GLU A 232 10.64 -16.58 21.15
N TRP A 233 11.19 -16.94 19.99
CA TRP A 233 10.46 -17.56 18.89
C TRP A 233 10.38 -19.08 18.99
N HIS A 234 11.21 -19.71 19.84
CA HIS A 234 11.28 -21.15 19.97
C HIS A 234 9.93 -21.73 20.40
N ASN A 235 9.45 -22.75 19.69
CA ASN A 235 8.16 -23.41 19.92
C ASN A 235 6.94 -22.45 19.85
N SER A 236 7.07 -21.24 19.30
CA SER A 236 5.92 -20.32 19.14
C SER A 236 5.04 -20.69 17.93
N ILE A 237 3.79 -20.23 17.93
CA ILE A 237 2.87 -20.31 16.77
C ILE A 237 2.81 -18.93 16.12
N LEU A 238 3.03 -18.84 14.81
CA LEU A 238 2.95 -17.58 14.08
C LEU A 238 1.76 -17.60 13.11
N ILE A 239 0.83 -16.66 13.27
CA ILE A 239 -0.39 -16.54 12.47
C ILE A 239 -0.36 -15.24 11.66
N PHE A 240 -0.62 -15.33 10.36
CA PHE A 240 -0.88 -14.20 9.48
C PHE A 240 -2.33 -14.27 8.97
N ASP A 241 -3.21 -13.43 9.50
CA ASP A 241 -4.58 -13.24 9.04
C ASP A 241 -4.67 -12.11 8.00
N GLU A 242 -5.45 -12.32 6.95
CA GLU A 242 -5.51 -11.55 5.69
C GLU A 242 -4.21 -11.48 4.87
N ALA A 243 -3.51 -12.63 4.79
CA ALA A 243 -2.20 -12.83 4.17
C ALA A 243 -2.10 -12.64 2.63
N HIS A 244 -3.15 -12.19 1.94
CA HIS A 244 -3.20 -12.10 0.47
C HIS A 244 -2.28 -11.05 -0.19
N ASN A 245 -1.53 -10.28 0.60
CA ASN A 245 -0.40 -9.45 0.14
C ASN A 245 0.88 -9.68 0.97
N LEU A 246 0.97 -10.80 1.69
CA LEU A 246 2.14 -11.12 2.49
C LEU A 246 3.38 -11.32 1.60
N GLU A 247 3.20 -11.79 0.36
CA GLU A 247 4.27 -12.03 -0.60
C GLU A 247 4.95 -10.72 -1.02
N SER A 248 4.19 -9.66 -1.29
CA SER A 248 4.76 -8.36 -1.63
C SER A 248 5.39 -7.69 -0.41
N ILE A 249 4.77 -7.79 0.77
CA ILE A 249 5.30 -7.19 2.00
C ILE A 249 6.62 -7.83 2.42
N CYS A 250 6.75 -9.16 2.32
CA CYS A 250 8.02 -9.86 2.57
C CYS A 250 9.11 -9.50 1.54
N ALA A 251 8.75 -9.39 0.26
CA ALA A 251 9.68 -9.01 -0.81
C ALA A 251 10.16 -7.55 -0.67
N ASP A 252 9.26 -6.60 -0.41
CA ASP A 252 9.60 -5.18 -0.24
C ASP A 252 10.39 -4.95 1.07
N ALA A 253 10.09 -5.65 2.18
CA ALA A 253 10.86 -5.56 3.42
C ALA A 253 12.29 -6.10 3.30
N ALA A 254 12.55 -7.00 2.35
CA ALA A 254 13.89 -7.48 2.02
C ALA A 254 14.61 -6.59 0.97
N SER A 255 13.91 -5.62 0.38
CA SER A 255 14.40 -4.77 -0.72
C SER A 255 14.80 -3.37 -0.25
N PHE A 256 15.55 -2.64 -1.08
CA PHE A 256 15.79 -1.20 -0.85
C PHE A 256 15.86 -0.38 -2.15
N ASP A 257 15.54 0.91 -2.02
CA ASP A 257 15.72 1.95 -3.05
C ASP A 257 16.58 3.10 -2.50
N LEU A 258 17.79 3.27 -3.02
CA LEU A 258 18.72 4.34 -2.70
C LEU A 258 18.62 5.46 -3.75
N SER A 259 17.80 6.47 -3.47
CA SER A 259 17.69 7.66 -4.31
C SER A 259 18.85 8.64 -4.11
N SER A 260 19.22 9.38 -5.17
CA SER A 260 20.23 10.44 -5.08
C SER A 260 19.89 11.52 -4.03
N GLY A 261 18.59 11.77 -3.78
CA GLY A 261 18.13 12.67 -2.72
C GLY A 261 18.44 12.15 -1.30
N LEU A 262 18.20 10.86 -1.04
CA LEU A 262 18.58 10.22 0.22
C LEU A 262 20.10 10.24 0.40
N LEU A 263 20.85 9.85 -0.64
CA LEU A 263 22.31 9.78 -0.59
C LEU A 263 22.96 11.15 -0.38
N THR A 264 22.48 12.20 -1.04
CA THR A 264 22.95 13.59 -0.83
C THR A 264 22.70 14.05 0.62
N ALA A 265 21.56 13.67 1.21
CA ALA A 265 21.25 14.00 2.59
C ALA A 265 22.15 13.22 3.59
N CYS A 266 22.45 11.94 3.31
CA CYS A 266 23.43 11.15 4.05
C CYS A 266 24.85 11.76 3.98
N ILE A 267 25.30 12.18 2.79
CA ILE A 267 26.59 12.88 2.62
C ILE A 267 26.66 14.17 3.45
N SER A 268 25.54 14.90 3.53
CA SER A 268 25.44 16.13 4.32
C SER A 268 25.46 15.86 5.82
N GLU A 269 24.77 14.80 6.28
CA GLU A 269 24.81 14.33 7.67
C GLU A 269 26.21 13.84 8.07
N ALA A 270 26.89 13.08 7.20
CA ALA A 270 28.27 12.64 7.46
C ALA A 270 29.25 13.83 7.52
N LYS A 271 29.05 14.87 6.70
CA LYS A 271 29.81 16.12 6.83
C LYS A 271 29.56 16.78 8.19
N HIS A 272 28.30 16.86 8.62
CA HIS A 272 27.96 17.43 9.92
C HIS A 272 28.61 16.66 11.08
N CYS A 273 28.73 15.33 11.00
CA CYS A 273 29.49 14.55 11.98
C CYS A 273 30.97 14.93 12.05
N VAL A 274 31.61 15.22 10.91
CA VAL A 274 33.01 15.72 10.89
C VAL A 274 33.08 17.08 11.59
N ASP A 275 32.23 18.02 11.18
CA ASP A 275 32.20 19.39 11.71
C ASP A 275 31.97 19.37 13.25
N LEU A 276 31.03 18.55 13.74
CA LEU A 276 30.74 18.35 15.17
C LEU A 276 31.87 17.68 15.94
N ALA A 277 32.50 16.63 15.37
CA ALA A 277 33.59 15.91 16.04
C ALA A 277 34.88 16.74 16.14
N VAL A 278 35.12 17.64 15.18
CA VAL A 278 36.19 18.64 15.27
C VAL A 278 35.86 19.66 16.36
N GLY A 279 34.67 20.27 16.33
CA GLY A 279 34.26 21.27 17.33
C GLY A 279 34.31 20.75 18.77
N ARG A 280 33.81 19.52 19.03
CA ARG A 280 33.89 18.91 20.37
C ARG A 280 35.32 18.70 20.86
N ARG A 281 36.25 18.33 19.97
CA ARG A 281 37.68 18.16 20.31
C ARG A 281 38.33 19.49 20.68
N GLU A 282 38.02 20.55 19.94
CA GLU A 282 38.55 21.90 20.18
C GLU A 282 37.97 22.54 21.45
N GLU A 283 36.67 22.41 21.70
CA GLU A 283 35.97 23.09 22.81
C GLU A 283 36.02 22.33 24.15
N SER A 284 36.06 21.00 24.13
CA SER A 284 35.80 20.17 25.33
C SER A 284 36.84 19.09 25.63
N ASN A 285 37.90 18.95 24.81
CA ASN A 285 38.85 17.84 24.87
C ASN A 285 38.20 16.43 24.77
N ASP A 286 36.94 16.36 24.36
CA ASP A 286 36.23 15.10 24.19
C ASP A 286 36.79 14.34 22.97
N LYS A 287 37.25 13.11 23.22
CA LYS A 287 37.77 12.19 22.20
C LYS A 287 36.68 11.27 21.64
N SER A 288 35.42 11.42 22.07
CA SER A 288 34.29 10.67 21.52
C SER A 288 34.06 11.02 20.05
N GLY A 289 33.98 9.98 19.21
CA GLY A 289 33.95 10.13 17.75
C GLY A 289 35.33 10.43 17.14
N ASN A 290 35.65 9.74 16.04
CA ASN A 290 36.83 10.06 15.25
C ASN A 290 36.42 10.84 13.98
N PRO A 291 36.82 12.13 13.82
CA PRO A 291 36.45 12.91 12.65
C PRO A 291 36.98 12.28 11.36
N ASP A 292 38.11 11.57 11.40
CA ASP A 292 38.63 10.82 10.26
C ASP A 292 37.69 9.71 9.82
N ASN A 293 37.06 8.99 10.76
CA ASN A 293 36.08 7.94 10.44
C ASN A 293 34.86 8.54 9.72
N PHE A 294 34.37 9.69 10.17
CA PHE A 294 33.25 10.40 9.54
C PHE A 294 33.65 11.02 8.19
N ALA A 295 34.91 11.46 8.03
CA ALA A 295 35.45 11.92 6.76
C ALA A 295 35.58 10.78 5.74
N ILE A 296 36.02 9.59 6.17
CA ILE A 296 36.05 8.37 5.37
C ILE A 296 34.63 7.98 4.95
N LEU A 297 33.67 7.93 5.87
CA LEU A 297 32.26 7.66 5.57
C LEU A 297 31.72 8.64 4.51
N ARG A 298 31.93 9.96 4.69
CA ARG A 298 31.54 10.98 3.72
C ARG A 298 32.19 10.77 2.36
N ALA A 299 33.48 10.42 2.31
CA ALA A 299 34.21 10.17 1.06
C ALA A 299 33.69 8.91 0.34
N LEU A 300 33.37 7.85 1.07
CA LEU A 300 32.76 6.63 0.52
C LEU A 300 31.38 6.91 -0.06
N LEU A 301 30.52 7.66 0.64
CA LEU A 301 29.19 8.05 0.14
C LEU A 301 29.27 8.92 -1.13
N LEU A 302 30.25 9.84 -1.21
CA LEU A 302 30.51 10.63 -2.41
C LEU A 302 30.98 9.78 -3.59
N LYS A 303 31.87 8.80 -3.35
CA LYS A 303 32.29 7.84 -4.38
C LYS A 303 31.13 6.95 -4.85
N LEU A 304 30.28 6.49 -3.93
CA LEU A 304 29.06 5.72 -4.24
C LEU A 304 28.10 6.52 -5.11
N GLN A 305 27.86 7.80 -4.79
CA GLN A 305 27.02 8.68 -5.61
C GLN A 305 27.59 8.79 -7.03
N LYS A 306 28.88 9.08 -7.15
CA LYS A 306 29.57 9.15 -8.44
C LYS A 306 29.45 7.83 -9.22
N ARG A 307 29.67 6.67 -8.58
CA ARG A 307 29.60 5.36 -9.24
C ARG A 307 28.20 5.04 -9.77
N ILE A 308 27.14 5.44 -9.05
CA ILE A 308 25.74 5.31 -9.50
C ILE A 308 25.45 6.28 -10.67
N ASP A 309 25.98 7.50 -10.63
CA ASP A 309 25.87 8.48 -11.71
C ASP A 309 26.63 8.06 -12.99
N GLU A 310 27.64 7.20 -12.88
CA GLU A 310 28.45 6.68 -14.00
C GLU A 310 27.91 5.38 -14.63
N VAL A 311 26.87 4.75 -14.07
CA VAL A 311 26.25 3.54 -14.65
C VAL A 311 25.72 3.82 -16.07
N PRO A 312 26.00 2.98 -17.09
CA PRO A 312 25.45 3.17 -18.42
C PRO A 312 23.96 2.81 -18.44
N ILE A 313 23.10 3.77 -18.79
CA ILE A 313 21.66 3.57 -19.00
C ILE A 313 21.38 3.79 -20.49
N GLU A 314 21.19 2.70 -21.24
CA GLU A 314 20.97 2.72 -22.69
C GLU A 314 19.53 3.10 -23.05
N SER A 315 18.56 2.67 -22.23
CA SER A 315 17.13 3.01 -22.38
C SER A 315 16.57 3.52 -21.06
N LYS A 316 15.90 4.67 -21.10
CA LYS A 316 15.19 5.24 -19.95
C LYS A 316 14.03 4.36 -19.48
N GLU A 317 13.43 3.59 -20.39
CA GLU A 317 12.30 2.69 -20.06
C GLU A 317 12.76 1.38 -19.43
N LEU A 318 13.88 0.81 -19.89
CA LEU A 318 14.38 -0.49 -19.41
C LEU A 318 15.32 -0.37 -18.22
N GLY A 319 15.93 0.81 -18.01
CA GLY A 319 16.98 1.06 -17.03
C GLY A 319 18.24 0.24 -17.26
N PHE A 320 19.15 0.25 -16.29
CA PHE A 320 20.26 -0.69 -16.21
C PHE A 320 19.91 -1.80 -15.21
N THR A 321 20.07 -3.07 -15.59
CA THR A 321 19.78 -4.21 -14.70
C THR A 321 20.93 -5.21 -14.69
N LYS A 322 21.25 -5.75 -13.51
CA LYS A 322 22.20 -6.85 -13.30
C LYS A 322 21.66 -7.90 -12.31
N PRO A 323 22.20 -9.13 -12.31
CA PRO A 323 21.94 -10.12 -11.26
C PRO A 323 22.23 -9.56 -9.86
N GLY A 324 21.53 -10.04 -8.84
CA GLY A 324 21.67 -9.56 -7.47
C GLY A 324 23.11 -9.55 -6.91
N PRO A 325 23.98 -10.55 -7.19
CA PRO A 325 25.37 -10.54 -6.76
C PRO A 325 26.24 -9.37 -7.26
N TYR A 326 25.85 -8.68 -8.33
CA TYR A 326 26.55 -7.49 -8.83
C TYR A 326 26.64 -6.35 -7.78
N ILE A 327 25.79 -6.37 -6.74
CA ILE A 327 25.89 -5.40 -5.64
C ILE A 327 27.24 -5.50 -4.92
N TYR A 328 27.82 -6.70 -4.81
CA TYR A 328 29.12 -6.89 -4.17
C TYR A 328 30.27 -6.37 -5.04
N GLU A 329 30.18 -6.51 -6.37
CA GLU A 329 31.14 -5.91 -7.31
C GLU A 329 31.10 -4.38 -7.22
N LEU A 330 29.90 -3.79 -7.27
CA LEU A 330 29.68 -2.34 -7.17
C LEU A 330 30.21 -1.73 -5.86
N LEU A 331 30.15 -2.49 -4.76
CA LEU A 331 30.65 -2.08 -3.44
C LEU A 331 32.14 -2.40 -3.24
N ALA A 332 32.66 -3.46 -3.86
CA ALA A 332 34.09 -3.80 -3.83
C ALA A 332 34.94 -2.73 -4.53
N ASP A 333 34.44 -2.11 -5.61
CA ASP A 333 35.02 -0.91 -6.26
C ASP A 333 35.26 0.25 -5.26
N LEU A 334 34.55 0.25 -4.12
CA LEU A 334 34.62 1.26 -3.06
C LEU A 334 35.37 0.77 -1.82
N ASN A 335 36.01 -0.40 -1.89
CA ASN A 335 36.60 -1.14 -0.77
C ASN A 335 35.58 -1.53 0.32
N ILE A 336 34.29 -1.65 -0.02
CA ILE A 336 33.24 -2.13 0.87
C ILE A 336 33.06 -3.63 0.61
N THR A 337 33.49 -4.46 1.56
CA THR A 337 33.53 -5.93 1.51
C THR A 337 32.98 -6.50 2.82
N HIS A 338 32.86 -7.82 2.96
CA HIS A 338 32.44 -8.46 4.22
C HIS A 338 33.29 -8.01 5.43
N GLU A 339 34.59 -7.81 5.26
CA GLU A 339 35.50 -7.43 6.35
C GLU A 339 35.43 -5.93 6.72
N THR A 340 35.13 -5.07 5.75
CA THR A 340 35.08 -3.61 5.95
C THR A 340 33.67 -3.10 6.23
N ALA A 341 32.63 -3.83 5.82
CA ALA A 341 31.23 -3.47 6.04
C ALA A 341 30.88 -3.39 7.53
N SER A 342 31.34 -4.33 8.37
CA SER A 342 31.10 -4.26 9.83
C SER A 342 31.66 -2.98 10.45
N LYS A 343 32.89 -2.61 10.12
CA LYS A 343 33.53 -1.36 10.57
C LYS A 343 32.79 -0.13 10.07
N LEU A 344 32.30 -0.16 8.82
CA LEU A 344 31.52 0.94 8.25
C LEU A 344 30.14 1.07 8.93
N ILE A 345 29.51 -0.04 9.30
CA ILE A 345 28.26 -0.06 10.09
C ILE A 345 28.50 0.55 11.48
N GLU A 346 29.57 0.15 12.19
CA GLU A 346 29.96 0.74 13.48
C GLU A 346 30.15 2.26 13.37
N ILE A 347 30.86 2.73 12.35
CA ILE A 347 31.05 4.18 12.09
C ILE A 347 29.72 4.89 11.80
N ILE A 348 28.77 4.24 11.13
CA ILE A 348 27.43 4.78 10.87
C ILE A 348 26.59 4.83 12.16
N GLU A 349 26.74 3.84 13.05
CA GLU A 349 26.08 3.83 14.36
C GLU A 349 26.63 4.93 15.27
N ASP A 350 27.95 5.10 15.35
CA ASP A 350 28.62 6.23 16.03
C ASP A 350 28.16 7.59 15.47
N ALA A 351 28.10 7.73 14.14
CA ALA A 351 27.63 8.94 13.47
C ALA A 351 26.17 9.24 13.80
N THR A 352 25.33 8.20 13.86
CA THR A 352 23.91 8.30 14.21
C THR A 352 23.75 8.75 15.66
N VAL A 353 24.51 8.16 16.59
CA VAL A 353 24.55 8.59 18.00
C VAL A 353 24.97 10.06 18.10
N LEU A 354 26.07 10.48 17.46
CA LEU A 354 26.57 11.85 17.50
C LEU A 354 25.53 12.87 17.00
N LEU A 355 24.83 12.57 15.89
CA LEU A 355 23.76 13.41 15.35
C LEU A 355 22.50 13.42 16.24
N GLU A 356 22.18 12.32 16.93
CA GLU A 356 21.12 12.30 17.95
C GLU A 356 21.51 13.09 19.20
N GLU A 357 22.80 13.23 19.50
CA GLU A 357 23.27 14.03 20.61
C GLU A 357 23.19 15.53 20.34
N ASP A 358 23.64 15.96 19.17
CA ASP A 358 23.58 17.37 18.76
C ASP A 358 22.13 17.88 18.65
N LYS A 359 21.25 17.09 18.02
CA LYS A 359 19.81 17.40 17.89
C LYS A 359 19.05 17.51 19.22
N LYS A 360 19.68 17.21 20.38
CA LYS A 360 19.10 17.54 21.71
C LYS A 360 18.93 19.05 21.92
N HIS A 361 19.65 19.88 21.17
CA HIS A 361 19.59 21.34 21.27
C HIS A 361 18.52 22.00 20.37
N ASP A 362 17.98 21.28 19.37
CA ASP A 362 17.06 21.87 18.39
C ASP A 362 15.81 21.00 18.15
N ALA A 363 14.65 21.47 18.63
CA ALA A 363 13.42 20.67 18.79
C ALA A 363 12.67 20.34 17.47
N LYS A 364 13.34 20.43 16.31
CA LYS A 364 12.77 20.18 14.96
C LYS A 364 13.65 19.26 14.10
N GLY A 365 14.18 18.20 14.71
CA GLY A 365 14.97 17.20 14.01
C GLY A 365 14.14 16.23 13.16
N ASN A 366 14.27 16.32 11.84
CA ASN A 366 14.05 15.14 10.97
C ASN A 366 15.01 14.02 11.40
N GLY A 367 14.56 12.76 11.32
CA GLY A 367 15.35 11.59 11.75
C GLY A 367 16.70 11.47 11.03
N CYS A 368 17.65 10.74 11.63
CA CYS A 368 18.91 10.43 10.95
C CYS A 368 18.65 9.55 9.72
N ARG A 369 19.34 9.89 8.62
CA ARG A 369 19.23 9.23 7.32
C ARG A 369 20.41 8.29 7.06
N LEU A 370 21.56 8.54 7.70
CA LEU A 370 22.73 7.64 7.64
C LEU A 370 22.39 6.21 8.09
N GLU A 371 21.51 6.06 9.09
CA GLU A 371 20.96 4.79 9.53
C GLU A 371 20.38 3.94 8.38
N SER A 372 19.80 4.57 7.34
CA SER A 372 19.34 3.87 6.14
C SER A 372 20.47 3.19 5.37
N ILE A 373 21.67 3.79 5.32
CA ILE A 373 22.85 3.17 4.72
C ILE A 373 23.33 2.01 5.59
N GLY A 374 23.32 2.16 6.92
CA GLY A 374 23.62 1.08 7.86
C GLY A 374 22.71 -0.14 7.65
N ASN A 375 21.41 0.09 7.51
CA ASN A 375 20.42 -0.96 7.25
C ASN A 375 20.60 -1.62 5.87
N ILE A 376 20.94 -0.85 4.82
CA ILE A 376 21.29 -1.37 3.49
C ILE A 376 22.50 -2.32 3.60
N LEU A 377 23.56 -1.91 4.28
CA LEU A 377 24.76 -2.75 4.49
C LEU A 377 24.44 -4.01 5.31
N LYS A 378 23.62 -3.90 6.37
CA LYS A 378 23.14 -5.05 7.17
C LYS A 378 22.25 -6.03 6.38
N SER A 379 21.63 -5.57 5.30
CA SER A 379 20.86 -6.41 4.37
C SER A 379 21.79 -7.14 3.40
N ILE A 380 22.70 -6.41 2.73
CA ILE A 380 23.63 -6.96 1.73
C ILE A 380 24.64 -7.94 2.36
N TYR A 381 25.15 -7.62 3.55
CA TYR A 381 26.13 -8.43 4.29
C TYR A 381 25.47 -9.18 5.47
N ARG A 382 24.24 -9.69 5.25
CA ARG A 382 23.46 -10.40 6.28
C ARG A 382 24.17 -11.65 6.83
N ASP A 383 24.72 -12.45 5.92
CA ASP A 383 25.34 -13.76 6.19
C ASP A 383 26.80 -13.73 5.75
N LYS A 384 27.62 -14.69 6.19
CA LYS A 384 29.03 -14.83 5.75
C LYS A 384 29.19 -15.24 4.27
N GLY A 385 28.10 -15.44 3.54
CA GLY A 385 28.08 -15.86 2.14
C GLY A 385 27.02 -15.12 1.35
N ASN A 386 27.16 -15.15 0.02
CA ASN A 386 26.40 -14.30 -0.90
C ASN A 386 25.16 -14.98 -1.50
N GLY A 387 24.88 -16.25 -1.17
CA GLY A 387 23.87 -17.06 -1.87
C GLY A 387 22.42 -16.54 -1.79
N HIS A 388 22.08 -15.72 -0.80
CA HIS A 388 20.75 -15.09 -0.78
C HIS A 388 20.58 -14.08 -1.94
N ALA A 389 21.68 -13.48 -2.44
CA ALA A 389 21.65 -12.46 -3.48
C ALA A 389 21.15 -12.97 -4.85
N ASP A 390 21.16 -14.28 -5.12
CA ASP A 390 20.61 -14.84 -6.37
C ASP A 390 19.09 -14.59 -6.50
N SER A 391 18.41 -14.42 -5.36
CA SER A 391 17.01 -14.03 -5.28
C SER A 391 16.73 -12.55 -5.60
N TYR A 392 17.77 -11.75 -5.85
CA TYR A 392 17.69 -10.31 -6.03
C TYR A 392 18.02 -9.88 -7.46
N ARG A 393 17.65 -8.66 -7.83
CA ARG A 393 18.21 -7.93 -8.99
C ARG A 393 18.70 -6.56 -8.56
N VAL A 394 19.84 -6.14 -9.11
CA VAL A 394 20.29 -4.75 -9.04
C VAL A 394 19.68 -4.01 -10.22
N HIS A 395 19.00 -2.90 -9.95
CA HIS A 395 18.39 -2.05 -10.97
C HIS A 395 18.78 -0.59 -10.76
N VAL A 396 19.11 0.12 -11.83
CA VAL A 396 19.38 1.57 -11.80
C VAL A 396 18.55 2.26 -12.87
N GLN A 397 17.74 3.22 -12.44
CA GLN A 397 16.88 4.02 -13.31
C GLN A 397 17.07 5.51 -13.06
N GLU A 398 16.78 6.32 -14.07
CA GLU A 398 16.61 7.75 -13.88
C GLU A 398 15.29 8.01 -13.13
N ALA A 399 15.32 8.91 -12.15
CA ALA A 399 14.13 9.39 -11.48
C ALA A 399 13.40 10.41 -12.37
N GLU A 400 12.07 10.33 -12.43
CA GLU A 400 11.27 11.35 -13.09
C GLU A 400 11.51 12.73 -12.43
N VAL A 401 12.06 13.66 -13.21
CA VAL A 401 12.59 14.92 -12.69
C VAL A 401 11.47 15.96 -12.60
N ASN A 402 11.22 16.48 -11.39
CA ASN A 402 10.36 17.63 -11.19
C ASN A 402 10.83 18.82 -12.07
N ALA A 403 9.90 19.60 -12.62
CA ALA A 403 10.19 20.67 -13.59
C ALA A 403 11.20 21.74 -13.12
N THR A 404 11.49 21.80 -11.81
CA THR A 404 12.51 22.66 -11.19
C THR A 404 13.96 22.17 -11.41
N ASP A 405 14.22 20.86 -11.43
CA ASP A 405 15.58 20.31 -11.48
C ASP A 405 16.13 20.14 -12.90
N ILE A 406 15.26 20.17 -13.92
CA ILE A 406 15.63 20.19 -15.34
C ILE A 406 16.63 21.33 -15.65
N PHE A 407 16.55 22.45 -14.93
CA PHE A 407 17.45 23.60 -15.07
C PHE A 407 18.92 23.35 -14.69
N LYS A 408 19.25 22.21 -14.06
CA LYS A 408 20.63 21.87 -13.65
C LYS A 408 21.29 20.76 -14.49
N GLY A 409 20.58 20.14 -15.42
CA GLY A 409 21.11 19.10 -16.31
C GLY A 409 21.62 17.82 -15.62
N LYS A 410 21.36 17.64 -14.31
CA LYS A 410 21.72 16.42 -13.58
C LYS A 410 20.57 15.42 -13.64
N SER A 411 20.80 14.27 -14.27
CA SER A 411 19.93 13.09 -14.15
C SER A 411 19.99 12.58 -12.70
N SER A 412 18.93 12.77 -11.92
CA SER A 412 18.80 12.08 -10.64
C SER A 412 18.58 10.61 -10.90
N ARG A 413 19.27 9.73 -10.15
CA ARG A 413 19.17 8.28 -10.29
C ARG A 413 18.76 7.61 -8.99
N ILE A 414 18.22 6.41 -9.11
CA ILE A 414 17.85 5.52 -8.01
C ILE A 414 18.57 4.19 -8.24
N LEU A 415 19.38 3.78 -7.27
CA LEU A 415 19.94 2.43 -7.20
C LEU A 415 19.01 1.56 -6.35
N SER A 416 18.54 0.47 -6.91
CA SER A 416 17.57 -0.43 -6.31
C SER A 416 18.15 -1.84 -6.20
N TRP A 417 17.88 -2.52 -5.09
CA TRP A 417 18.15 -3.94 -4.90
C TRP A 417 16.87 -4.62 -4.47
N TRP A 418 16.22 -5.29 -5.43
CA TRP A 418 14.87 -5.84 -5.24
C TRP A 418 14.94 -7.35 -5.06
N CYS A 419 14.41 -7.82 -3.93
CA CYS A 419 14.19 -9.24 -3.65
C CYS A 419 12.92 -9.72 -4.37
N PHE A 420 13.01 -10.83 -5.10
CA PHE A 420 11.86 -11.47 -5.73
C PHE A 420 11.43 -12.80 -5.08
N ASN A 421 12.07 -13.15 -3.95
CA ASN A 421 11.84 -14.34 -3.14
C ASN A 421 11.39 -13.96 -1.72
N PRO A 422 10.07 -13.85 -1.44
CA PRO A 422 9.57 -13.49 -0.11
C PRO A 422 9.94 -14.51 0.97
N GLY A 423 10.33 -15.74 0.60
CA GLY A 423 10.87 -16.74 1.51
C GLY A 423 12.04 -16.28 2.37
N ILE A 424 12.88 -15.34 1.91
CA ILE A 424 14.05 -14.85 2.65
C ILE A 424 13.66 -14.17 3.99
N ALA A 425 12.52 -13.48 4.01
CA ALA A 425 12.00 -12.87 5.24
C ALA A 425 11.36 -13.92 6.17
N MET A 426 10.77 -14.97 5.59
CA MET A 426 10.01 -15.98 6.33
C MET A 426 10.90 -17.11 6.90
N GLN A 427 11.97 -17.48 6.19
CA GLN A 427 12.94 -18.50 6.60
C GLN A 427 13.56 -18.21 7.97
N GLU A 428 13.75 -16.92 8.31
CA GLU A 428 14.31 -16.54 9.61
C GLU A 428 13.41 -16.93 10.80
N PHE A 429 12.10 -17.12 10.59
CA PHE A 429 11.20 -17.67 11.63
C PHE A 429 11.45 -19.17 11.85
N SER A 430 11.65 -19.94 10.77
CA SER A 430 12.01 -21.36 10.85
C SER A 430 13.39 -21.55 11.51
N GLU A 431 14.38 -20.74 11.13
CA GLU A 431 15.72 -20.73 11.74
C GLU A 431 15.69 -20.41 13.25
N ARG A 432 14.72 -19.58 13.69
CA ARG A 432 14.51 -19.23 15.10
C ARG A 432 13.62 -20.22 15.85
N GLY A 433 13.23 -21.34 15.24
CA GLY A 433 12.51 -22.43 15.88
C GLY A 433 11.02 -22.20 16.09
N VAL A 434 10.35 -21.37 15.27
CA VAL A 434 8.88 -21.28 15.25
C VAL A 434 8.30 -22.66 14.91
N GLY A 435 7.33 -23.12 15.70
CA GLY A 435 6.78 -24.48 15.60
C GLY A 435 5.74 -24.67 14.49
N SER A 436 4.94 -23.64 14.20
CA SER A 436 3.95 -23.65 13.12
C SER A 436 3.73 -22.23 12.59
N ILE A 437 3.74 -22.07 11.26
CA ILE A 437 3.30 -20.85 10.57
C ILE A 437 1.95 -21.11 9.90
N ILE A 438 0.92 -20.35 10.28
CA ILE A 438 -0.43 -20.45 9.69
C ILE A 438 -0.71 -19.17 8.89
N LEU A 439 -0.95 -19.33 7.59
CA LEU A 439 -1.36 -18.26 6.68
C LEU A 439 -2.84 -18.41 6.33
N THR A 440 -3.63 -17.33 6.45
CA THR A 440 -5.05 -17.34 6.07
C THR A 440 -5.51 -16.03 5.43
N SER A 441 -6.49 -16.13 4.52
CA SER A 441 -7.27 -15.01 3.98
C SER A 441 -8.50 -15.57 3.24
N GLY A 442 -9.39 -14.71 2.77
CA GLY A 442 -10.51 -15.11 1.89
C GLY A 442 -10.19 -15.15 0.39
N THR A 443 -8.93 -14.91 -0.02
CA THR A 443 -8.54 -14.73 -1.43
C THR A 443 -7.09 -15.20 -1.72
N LEU A 444 -6.67 -16.34 -1.17
CA LEU A 444 -5.33 -16.90 -1.39
C LEU A 444 -5.23 -17.74 -2.67
N SER A 445 -6.35 -18.34 -3.10
CA SER A 445 -6.43 -19.28 -4.22
C SER A 445 -5.92 -18.68 -5.54
N PRO A 446 -5.16 -19.44 -6.36
CA PRO A 446 -4.73 -20.83 -6.13
C PRO A 446 -3.69 -20.96 -5.01
N LEU A 447 -3.90 -21.91 -4.08
CA LEU A 447 -3.03 -22.07 -2.92
C LEU A 447 -1.61 -22.55 -3.29
N ASP A 448 -1.49 -23.49 -4.24
CA ASP A 448 -0.18 -24.03 -4.64
C ASP A 448 0.77 -22.96 -5.17
N SER A 449 0.29 -22.00 -5.95
CA SER A 449 1.15 -20.91 -6.46
C SER A 449 1.55 -19.96 -5.35
N PHE A 450 0.66 -19.70 -4.37
CA PHE A 450 0.99 -18.90 -3.19
C PHE A 450 2.05 -19.59 -2.32
N ALA A 451 1.92 -20.91 -2.06
CA ALA A 451 2.92 -21.70 -1.35
C ALA A 451 4.29 -21.67 -2.03
N GLN A 452 4.33 -21.83 -3.37
CA GLN A 452 5.56 -21.75 -4.16
C GLN A 452 6.31 -20.42 -4.00
N GLU A 453 5.61 -19.28 -3.92
CA GLU A 453 6.26 -17.96 -3.80
C GLU A 453 7.11 -17.86 -2.51
N PHE A 454 6.69 -18.48 -1.41
CA PHE A 454 7.40 -18.42 -0.12
C PHE A 454 8.55 -19.42 0.02
N LYS A 455 8.66 -20.42 -0.86
CA LYS A 455 9.62 -21.54 -0.73
C LYS A 455 9.57 -22.24 0.66
N LEU A 456 8.43 -22.16 1.35
CA LEU A 456 8.13 -22.89 2.57
C LEU A 456 7.22 -24.07 2.25
N ASP A 457 7.37 -25.16 2.99
CA ASP A 457 6.44 -26.28 2.91
C ASP A 457 5.15 -25.96 3.69
N PHE A 458 4.01 -26.25 3.06
CA PHE A 458 2.66 -26.12 3.61
C PHE A 458 1.91 -27.44 3.40
N PRO A 459 2.24 -28.50 4.19
CA PRO A 459 1.63 -29.82 4.02
C PRO A 459 0.14 -29.84 4.38
N PHE A 460 -0.36 -28.79 5.03
CA PHE A 460 -1.77 -28.57 5.32
C PHE A 460 -2.33 -27.41 4.52
N GLN A 461 -3.05 -27.74 3.45
CA GLN A 461 -3.84 -26.79 2.67
C GLN A 461 -5.34 -27.02 2.91
N LEU A 462 -6.15 -25.96 2.79
CA LEU A 462 -7.61 -26.01 2.84
C LEU A 462 -8.20 -24.88 1.98
N GLU A 463 -9.11 -25.21 1.05
CA GLU A 463 -10.00 -24.25 0.40
C GLU A 463 -11.44 -24.54 0.82
N ASN A 464 -12.01 -23.69 1.67
CA ASN A 464 -13.38 -23.87 2.17
C ASN A 464 -14.46 -23.39 1.16
N PRO A 465 -15.61 -24.08 1.06
CA PRO A 465 -16.77 -23.55 0.35
C PRO A 465 -17.39 -22.34 1.07
N HIS A 466 -18.23 -21.58 0.36
CA HIS A 466 -18.98 -20.47 0.97
C HIS A 466 -20.28 -20.97 1.61
N VAL A 467 -20.67 -20.34 2.73
CA VAL A 467 -21.89 -20.61 3.52
C VAL A 467 -23.22 -20.17 2.89
N ILE A 468 -23.25 -19.87 1.58
CA ILE A 468 -24.46 -19.38 0.89
C ILE A 468 -25.06 -20.45 -0.02
N SER A 469 -26.36 -20.38 -0.20
CA SER A 469 -27.09 -21.12 -1.22
C SER A 469 -27.03 -20.42 -2.58
N SER A 470 -27.12 -21.19 -3.67
CA SER A 470 -26.99 -20.68 -5.06
C SER A 470 -28.07 -19.67 -5.50
N ASN A 471 -29.12 -19.48 -4.72
CA ASN A 471 -30.14 -18.45 -4.92
C ASN A 471 -29.78 -17.08 -4.30
N GLN A 472 -28.74 -17.00 -3.47
CA GLN A 472 -28.29 -15.77 -2.79
C GLN A 472 -27.24 -14.98 -3.59
N ILE A 473 -26.68 -15.58 -4.64
CA ILE A 473 -25.68 -14.97 -5.50
C ILE A 473 -26.14 -14.95 -6.96
N TRP A 474 -26.00 -13.79 -7.59
CA TRP A 474 -26.01 -13.66 -9.05
C TRP A 474 -24.59 -13.33 -9.50
N ALA A 475 -24.00 -14.10 -10.43
CA ALA A 475 -22.70 -13.77 -11.00
C ALA A 475 -22.80 -13.79 -12.54
N GLY A 476 -22.44 -12.68 -13.18
CA GLY A 476 -22.66 -12.50 -14.62
C GLY A 476 -21.51 -11.80 -15.33
N VAL A 477 -21.02 -12.43 -16.40
CA VAL A 477 -20.12 -11.79 -17.37
C VAL A 477 -20.96 -11.08 -18.42
N VAL A 478 -20.76 -9.77 -18.52
CA VAL A 478 -21.40 -8.87 -19.47
C VAL A 478 -20.29 -8.38 -20.43
N PRO A 479 -20.09 -9.05 -21.58
CA PRO A 479 -19.04 -8.70 -22.54
C PRO A 479 -19.44 -7.54 -23.46
N LEU A 480 -20.74 -7.29 -23.67
CA LEU A 480 -21.28 -6.24 -24.53
C LEU A 480 -22.18 -5.29 -23.74
N GLY A 481 -22.13 -4.01 -24.09
CA GLY A 481 -22.98 -2.96 -23.51
C GLY A 481 -24.35 -2.79 -24.19
N PRO A 482 -25.12 -1.77 -23.76
CA PRO A 482 -26.49 -1.52 -24.23
C PRO A 482 -26.63 -1.32 -25.74
N SER A 483 -25.60 -0.79 -26.40
CA SER A 483 -25.53 -0.53 -27.83
C SER A 483 -24.86 -1.68 -28.61
N GLY A 484 -24.55 -2.79 -27.94
CA GLY A 484 -23.82 -3.93 -28.51
C GLY A 484 -22.32 -3.71 -28.69
N ARG A 485 -21.73 -2.65 -28.11
CA ARG A 485 -20.28 -2.44 -28.16
C ARG A 485 -19.56 -3.28 -27.10
N PRO A 486 -18.37 -3.83 -27.37
CA PRO A 486 -17.66 -4.66 -26.40
C PRO A 486 -17.09 -3.85 -25.24
N PHE A 487 -17.17 -4.40 -24.04
CA PHE A 487 -16.45 -3.92 -22.88
C PHE A 487 -15.03 -4.52 -22.88
N ASN A 488 -14.05 -3.69 -23.23
CA ASN A 488 -12.64 -4.07 -23.15
C ASN A 488 -11.85 -2.94 -22.49
N SER A 489 -11.48 -3.15 -21.22
CA SER A 489 -10.73 -2.18 -20.42
C SER A 489 -9.21 -2.20 -20.66
N SER A 490 -8.72 -2.92 -21.68
CA SER A 490 -7.29 -3.01 -21.97
C SER A 490 -6.74 -1.67 -22.49
N PHE A 491 -5.41 -1.52 -22.41
CA PHE A 491 -4.70 -0.30 -22.85
C PHE A 491 -5.10 0.17 -24.26
N ARG A 492 -5.42 -0.76 -25.18
CA ARG A 492 -5.79 -0.45 -26.57
C ARG A 492 -7.16 0.23 -26.71
N PHE A 493 -8.10 -0.02 -25.80
CA PHE A 493 -9.50 0.36 -25.98
C PHE A 493 -10.06 1.25 -24.85
N ARG A 494 -9.48 1.18 -23.64
CA ARG A 494 -9.95 1.91 -22.45
C ARG A 494 -10.07 3.42 -22.64
N ASP A 495 -9.27 3.98 -23.55
CA ASP A 495 -9.20 5.42 -23.77
C ASP A 495 -10.16 5.94 -24.83
N SER A 496 -10.79 5.03 -25.60
CA SER A 496 -11.85 5.36 -26.57
C SER A 496 -13.07 6.00 -25.90
N PRO A 497 -13.70 7.02 -26.54
CA PRO A 497 -14.93 7.61 -26.03
C PRO A 497 -16.09 6.62 -26.06
N GLU A 498 -16.12 5.69 -27.02
CA GLU A 498 -17.16 4.66 -27.16
C GLU A 498 -17.20 3.74 -25.92
N TYR A 499 -16.05 3.21 -25.50
CA TYR A 499 -15.96 2.41 -24.27
C TYR A 499 -16.44 3.18 -23.05
N LYS A 500 -15.99 4.44 -22.90
CA LYS A 500 -16.34 5.30 -21.76
C LYS A 500 -17.85 5.57 -21.73
N GLN A 501 -18.47 5.93 -22.86
CA GLN A 501 -19.92 6.16 -22.96
C GLN A 501 -20.74 4.89 -22.71
N GLU A 502 -20.35 3.78 -23.33
CA GLU A 502 -21.08 2.51 -23.23
C GLU A 502 -21.07 1.98 -21.80
N LEU A 503 -19.91 2.06 -21.11
CA LEU A 503 -19.80 1.67 -19.70
C LEU A 503 -20.70 2.54 -18.83
N GLY A 504 -20.71 3.86 -19.05
CA GLY A 504 -21.58 4.79 -18.35
C GLY A 504 -23.06 4.48 -18.55
N ASN A 505 -23.48 4.15 -19.78
CA ASN A 505 -24.85 3.72 -20.08
C ASN A 505 -25.21 2.38 -19.38
N ALA A 506 -24.28 1.43 -19.26
CA ALA A 506 -24.49 0.22 -18.47
C ALA A 506 -24.64 0.52 -16.97
N ILE A 507 -23.78 1.37 -16.39
CA ILE A 507 -23.89 1.79 -14.98
C ILE A 507 -25.24 2.47 -14.70
N VAL A 508 -25.77 3.30 -15.61
CA VAL A 508 -27.13 3.88 -15.46
C VAL A 508 -28.21 2.79 -15.35
N ASN A 509 -28.11 1.72 -16.14
CA ASN A 509 -29.07 0.60 -16.05
C ASN A 509 -28.91 -0.17 -14.74
N PHE A 510 -27.69 -0.51 -14.32
CA PHE A 510 -27.46 -1.21 -13.05
C PHE A 510 -27.86 -0.35 -11.85
N ALA A 511 -27.59 0.95 -11.86
CA ALA A 511 -28.00 1.87 -10.80
C ALA A 511 -29.53 1.98 -10.65
N ARG A 512 -30.31 1.69 -11.70
CA ARG A 512 -31.78 1.61 -11.66
C ARG A 512 -32.29 0.28 -11.08
N ILE A 513 -31.55 -0.82 -11.26
CA ILE A 513 -31.99 -2.18 -10.94
C ILE A 513 -31.56 -2.61 -9.53
N VAL A 514 -30.32 -2.29 -9.16
CA VAL A 514 -29.70 -2.70 -7.90
C VAL A 514 -30.31 -1.87 -6.76
N PRO A 515 -30.87 -2.47 -5.69
CA PRO A 515 -31.30 -1.72 -4.51
C PRO A 515 -30.11 -1.20 -3.72
N ASP A 516 -30.32 -0.17 -2.91
CA ASP A 516 -29.39 0.35 -1.91
C ASP A 516 -27.96 0.64 -2.45
N GLY A 517 -26.93 0.00 -1.90
CA GLY A 517 -25.53 0.18 -2.25
C GLY A 517 -25.08 -0.55 -3.53
N LEU A 518 -24.59 0.23 -4.51
CA LEU A 518 -23.87 -0.26 -5.69
C LEU A 518 -22.38 0.09 -5.57
N LEU A 519 -21.49 -0.90 -5.66
CA LEU A 519 -20.04 -0.72 -5.68
C LEU A 519 -19.51 -0.89 -7.10
N VAL A 520 -18.72 0.04 -7.61
CA VAL A 520 -18.18 0.01 -8.99
C VAL A 520 -16.66 0.16 -8.93
N PHE A 521 -15.95 -0.94 -9.16
CA PHE A 521 -14.50 -0.99 -9.09
C PHE A 521 -13.85 -0.86 -10.48
N PHE A 522 -12.89 0.06 -10.58
CA PHE A 522 -12.07 0.28 -11.76
C PHE A 522 -10.67 -0.35 -11.64
N PRO A 523 -10.05 -0.77 -12.77
CA PRO A 523 -8.66 -1.19 -12.82
C PRO A 523 -7.62 -0.19 -12.28
N SER A 524 -7.92 1.11 -12.30
CA SER A 524 -7.00 2.17 -11.87
C SER A 524 -7.72 3.51 -11.64
N TYR A 525 -7.13 4.37 -10.81
CA TYR A 525 -7.58 5.77 -10.65
C TYR A 525 -7.59 6.55 -11.96
N TYR A 526 -6.65 6.27 -12.89
CA TYR A 526 -6.63 6.90 -14.21
C TYR A 526 -7.93 6.63 -14.97
N LEU A 527 -8.35 5.37 -15.07
CA LEU A 527 -9.56 5.01 -15.82
C LEU A 527 -10.83 5.51 -15.12
N LEU A 528 -10.87 5.46 -13.78
CA LEU A 528 -11.93 6.06 -12.96
C LEU A 528 -12.10 7.55 -13.29
N ASP A 529 -11.02 8.34 -13.22
CA ASP A 529 -11.04 9.79 -13.46
C ASP A 529 -11.43 10.12 -14.92
N GLN A 530 -10.94 9.33 -15.89
CA GLN A 530 -11.27 9.48 -17.32
C GLN A 530 -12.76 9.18 -17.60
N CYS A 531 -13.30 8.09 -17.06
CA CYS A 531 -14.71 7.73 -17.20
C CYS A 531 -15.62 8.78 -16.53
N ILE A 532 -15.34 9.18 -15.29
CA ILE A 532 -16.16 10.18 -14.58
C ILE A 532 -16.09 11.55 -15.28
N SER A 533 -14.94 11.96 -15.80
CA SER A 533 -14.79 13.20 -16.56
C SER A 533 -15.59 13.15 -17.87
N CYS A 534 -15.57 12.02 -18.59
CA CYS A 534 -16.40 11.79 -19.76
C CYS A 534 -17.90 11.89 -19.42
N TRP A 535 -18.35 11.20 -18.36
CA TRP A 535 -19.77 11.15 -17.98
C TRP A 535 -20.36 12.48 -17.50
N LYS A 536 -19.52 13.37 -16.96
CA LYS A 536 -19.91 14.73 -16.53
C LYS A 536 -19.93 15.74 -17.68
N ASN A 537 -19.07 15.56 -18.68
CA ASN A 537 -18.86 16.56 -19.74
C ASN A 537 -19.60 16.22 -21.05
N MET A 538 -19.95 14.94 -21.29
CA MET A 538 -20.69 14.52 -22.48
C MET A 538 -22.21 14.62 -22.27
N GLY A 539 -22.72 15.84 -22.39
CA GLY A 539 -24.14 16.14 -22.63
C GLY A 539 -24.29 17.05 -23.83
N ASN A 540 -25.27 16.78 -24.69
CA ASN A 540 -25.73 17.78 -25.66
C ASN A 540 -26.52 18.87 -24.90
N THR A 541 -26.62 20.07 -25.47
CA THR A 541 -27.31 21.23 -24.85
C THR A 541 -28.75 20.96 -24.39
N ASN A 542 -29.40 19.92 -24.92
CA ASN A 542 -30.78 19.52 -24.62
C ASN A 542 -30.89 18.11 -24.01
N SER A 543 -29.83 17.52 -23.44
CA SER A 543 -29.88 16.15 -22.90
C SER A 543 -29.06 15.98 -21.63
N SER A 544 -29.69 15.42 -20.60
CA SER A 544 -29.05 15.14 -19.30
C SER A 544 -27.80 14.28 -19.48
N THR A 545 -26.72 14.65 -18.78
CA THR A 545 -25.44 13.93 -18.85
C THR A 545 -25.59 12.49 -18.33
N ILE A 546 -24.64 11.61 -18.70
CA ILE A 546 -24.58 10.25 -18.13
C ILE A 546 -24.48 10.33 -16.60
N TRP A 547 -23.70 11.27 -16.08
CA TRP A 547 -23.57 11.49 -14.64
C TRP A 547 -24.89 11.87 -13.96
N GLU A 548 -25.67 12.81 -14.53
CA GLU A 548 -27.00 13.16 -14.04
C GLU A 548 -27.97 11.97 -14.06
N ARG A 549 -27.91 11.14 -15.11
CA ARG A 549 -28.72 9.92 -15.22
C ARG A 549 -28.37 8.89 -14.15
N ILE A 550 -27.10 8.80 -13.71
CA ILE A 550 -26.70 8.00 -12.55
C ILE A 550 -27.26 8.63 -11.27
N CYS A 551 -27.03 9.94 -11.06
CA CYS A 551 -27.50 10.70 -9.90
C CYS A 551 -29.01 10.62 -9.68
N LYS A 552 -29.81 10.49 -10.75
CA LYS A 552 -31.27 10.30 -10.69
C LYS A 552 -31.67 9.02 -9.93
N PHE A 553 -30.84 7.97 -9.99
CA PHE A 553 -31.13 6.70 -9.33
C PHE A 553 -30.32 6.51 -8.05
N LYS A 554 -29.04 6.88 -8.03
CA LYS A 554 -28.13 6.67 -6.88
C LYS A 554 -27.21 7.85 -6.61
N LYS A 555 -27.02 8.18 -5.34
CA LYS A 555 -26.11 9.27 -4.91
C LYS A 555 -24.65 8.84 -5.03
N PRO A 556 -23.80 9.55 -5.79
CA PRO A 556 -22.43 9.11 -6.03
C PRO A 556 -21.47 9.50 -4.89
N VAL A 557 -20.50 8.61 -4.65
CA VAL A 557 -19.28 8.81 -3.87
C VAL A 557 -18.10 8.32 -4.72
N ILE A 558 -16.95 8.98 -4.63
CA ILE A 558 -15.74 8.64 -5.38
C ILE A 558 -14.61 8.42 -4.38
N GLU A 559 -13.85 7.35 -4.56
CA GLU A 559 -12.70 7.03 -3.70
C GLU A 559 -11.62 8.13 -3.75
N PRO A 560 -11.29 8.77 -2.62
CA PRO A 560 -10.23 9.77 -2.58
C PRO A 560 -8.84 9.12 -2.65
N ARG A 561 -7.98 9.63 -3.54
CA ARG A 561 -6.57 9.23 -3.60
C ARG A 561 -5.80 9.48 -2.29
N GLN A 562 -6.26 10.42 -1.45
CA GLN A 562 -5.60 10.77 -0.19
C GLN A 562 -6.16 9.96 0.98
N SER A 563 -5.28 9.22 1.68
CA SER A 563 -5.62 8.39 2.85
C SER A 563 -6.38 9.11 3.96
N SER A 564 -6.12 10.40 4.19
CA SER A 564 -6.76 11.20 5.23
C SER A 564 -8.23 11.53 4.97
N LEU A 565 -8.64 11.60 3.69
CA LEU A 565 -10.01 11.91 3.29
C LEU A 565 -10.91 10.67 3.23
N PHE A 566 -10.31 9.47 3.34
CA PHE A 566 -11.01 8.21 3.16
C PHE A 566 -12.12 7.95 4.20
N PRO A 567 -11.93 8.18 5.51
CA PRO A 567 -13.01 7.99 6.50
C PRO A 567 -14.25 8.84 6.20
N MET A 568 -14.05 10.11 5.79
CA MET A 568 -15.13 11.02 5.42
C MET A 568 -15.91 10.52 4.19
N ALA A 569 -15.25 9.88 3.22
CA ALA A 569 -15.91 9.30 2.05
C ALA A 569 -16.77 8.06 2.42
N ILE A 570 -16.35 7.27 3.41
CA ILE A 570 -17.15 6.15 3.93
C ILE A 570 -18.36 6.68 4.71
N GLU A 571 -18.18 7.70 5.55
CA GLU A 571 -19.28 8.34 6.29
C GLU A 571 -20.31 8.98 5.34
N ASP A 572 -19.86 9.69 4.31
CA ASP A 572 -20.70 10.25 3.24
C ASP A 572 -21.48 9.15 2.50
N TYR A 573 -20.84 8.03 2.17
CA TYR A 573 -21.50 6.88 1.54
C TYR A 573 -22.57 6.24 2.43
N MET A 574 -22.24 5.93 3.68
CA MET A 574 -23.16 5.32 4.64
C MET A 574 -24.34 6.25 4.98
N THR A 575 -24.13 7.57 4.94
CA THR A 575 -25.19 8.58 5.07
C THR A 575 -26.08 8.60 3.83
N LYS A 576 -25.49 8.57 2.63
CA LYS A 576 -26.22 8.54 1.34
C LYS A 576 -27.02 7.27 1.10
N ILE A 577 -26.61 6.10 1.64
CA ILE A 577 -27.40 4.86 1.56
C ILE A 577 -28.71 5.00 2.35
N LYS A 578 -28.67 5.63 3.52
CA LYS A 578 -29.83 5.83 4.40
C LYS A 578 -30.84 6.86 3.89
N ASP A 579 -30.52 7.54 2.79
CA ASP A 579 -31.33 8.62 2.24
C ASP A 579 -32.37 8.08 1.24
N THR A 580 -33.63 8.09 1.68
CA THR A 580 -34.80 7.56 0.95
C THR A 580 -35.24 8.39 -0.27
N SER A 581 -34.60 9.54 -0.54
CA SER A 581 -34.90 10.35 -1.75
C SER A 581 -34.40 9.72 -3.06
N THR A 582 -33.61 8.65 -2.98
CA THR A 582 -33.03 7.91 -4.11
C THR A 582 -33.04 6.42 -3.81
N SER A 583 -32.73 5.56 -4.79
CA SER A 583 -32.61 4.10 -4.57
C SER A 583 -31.35 3.69 -3.78
N GLY A 584 -30.74 4.58 -3.01
CA GLY A 584 -29.47 4.41 -2.33
C GLY A 584 -28.28 5.11 -3.01
N ALA A 585 -27.08 4.54 -2.86
CA ALA A 585 -25.82 5.20 -3.21
C ALA A 585 -24.92 4.34 -4.10
N VAL A 586 -24.08 4.99 -4.90
CA VAL A 586 -23.05 4.34 -5.73
C VAL A 586 -21.65 4.77 -5.30
N PHE A 587 -20.78 3.80 -4.99
CA PHE A 587 -19.38 4.04 -4.68
C PHE A 587 -18.52 3.70 -5.88
N PHE A 588 -17.87 4.71 -6.47
CA PHE A 588 -16.86 4.52 -7.50
C PHE A 588 -15.48 4.37 -6.86
N ALA A 589 -14.89 3.18 -7.01
CA ALA A 589 -13.69 2.73 -6.32
C ALA A 589 -12.67 2.14 -7.29
N VAL A 590 -11.49 1.78 -6.78
CA VAL A 590 -10.41 1.15 -7.55
C VAL A 590 -10.08 -0.23 -6.97
N CYS A 591 -9.81 -1.23 -7.83
CA CYS A 591 -9.26 -2.52 -7.39
C CYS A 591 -7.85 -2.32 -6.83
N ARG A 592 -7.52 -2.90 -5.67
CA ARG A 592 -6.34 -2.53 -4.85
C ARG A 592 -6.43 -1.11 -4.26
N GLY A 593 -7.60 -0.48 -4.34
CA GLY A 593 -7.96 0.72 -3.60
C GLY A 593 -8.42 0.38 -2.18
N LYS A 594 -8.54 1.40 -1.34
CA LYS A 594 -8.93 1.29 0.07
C LYS A 594 -10.35 0.76 0.26
N VAL A 595 -11.24 0.95 -0.71
CA VAL A 595 -12.59 0.35 -0.68
C VAL A 595 -12.53 -1.17 -0.88
N SER A 596 -11.56 -1.66 -1.66
CA SER A 596 -11.34 -3.10 -1.88
C SER A 596 -10.56 -3.78 -0.75
N GLU A 597 -10.04 -3.02 0.23
CA GLU A 597 -9.29 -3.52 1.38
C GLU A 597 -10.02 -3.26 2.71
N GLY A 598 -9.97 -4.20 3.65
CA GLY A 598 -10.24 -3.98 5.08
C GLY A 598 -11.63 -3.50 5.53
N LEU A 599 -12.51 -3.05 4.63
CA LEU A 599 -13.84 -2.53 4.96
C LEU A 599 -14.96 -3.57 4.79
N ASP A 600 -15.92 -3.48 5.72
CA ASP A 600 -17.15 -4.25 5.65
C ASP A 600 -18.29 -3.45 5.01
N PHE A 601 -19.00 -4.13 4.11
CA PHE A 601 -20.13 -3.60 3.34
C PHE A 601 -21.22 -4.67 3.41
N ALA A 602 -21.80 -4.81 4.61
CA ALA A 602 -22.85 -5.79 4.88
C ALA A 602 -24.21 -5.28 4.39
N ASP A 603 -25.07 -6.22 4.03
CA ASP A 603 -26.47 -5.97 3.69
C ASP A 603 -26.65 -4.87 2.62
N HIS A 604 -27.45 -3.85 2.97
CA HIS A 604 -27.79 -2.70 2.13
C HIS A 604 -26.57 -1.89 1.69
N ALA A 605 -25.42 -2.02 2.35
CA ALA A 605 -24.21 -1.28 2.00
C ALA A 605 -23.47 -1.82 0.77
N GLY A 606 -23.86 -2.98 0.22
CA GLY A 606 -23.11 -3.63 -0.87
C GLY A 606 -23.90 -4.64 -1.69
N ARG A 607 -25.15 -4.34 -2.10
CA ARG A 607 -26.05 -5.27 -2.82
C ARG A 607 -25.54 -5.70 -4.20
N ALA A 608 -24.71 -4.91 -4.86
CA ALA A 608 -23.99 -5.38 -6.05
C ALA A 608 -22.58 -4.79 -6.19
N VAL A 609 -21.69 -5.59 -6.80
CA VAL A 609 -20.34 -5.21 -7.20
C VAL A 609 -20.22 -5.29 -8.73
N VAL A 610 -19.84 -4.18 -9.36
CA VAL A 610 -19.46 -4.12 -10.78
C VAL A 610 -17.94 -4.05 -10.89
N ILE A 611 -17.36 -5.00 -11.61
CA ILE A 611 -15.94 -5.00 -11.99
C ILE A 611 -15.85 -4.48 -13.43
N THR A 612 -15.31 -3.28 -13.63
CA THR A 612 -15.25 -2.64 -14.96
C THR A 612 -14.04 -3.07 -15.80
N GLY A 613 -13.22 -4.00 -15.30
CA GLY A 613 -12.05 -4.48 -16.00
C GLY A 613 -11.04 -5.23 -15.12
N MET A 614 -9.98 -5.75 -15.73
CA MET A 614 -8.90 -6.45 -15.02
C MET A 614 -7.78 -5.48 -14.59
N PRO A 615 -7.39 -5.45 -13.30
CA PRO A 615 -6.38 -4.54 -12.73
C PRO A 615 -4.95 -5.02 -12.98
N PHE A 616 -4.56 -5.07 -14.25
CA PHE A 616 -3.19 -5.38 -14.64
C PHE A 616 -2.22 -4.23 -14.35
N ALA A 617 -1.10 -4.55 -13.71
CA ALA A 617 0.06 -3.66 -13.66
C ALA A 617 0.69 -3.54 -15.07
N MET A 618 1.48 -2.49 -15.32
CA MET A 618 2.15 -2.33 -16.63
C MET A 618 3.22 -3.41 -16.81
N ARG A 619 3.26 -4.07 -17.97
CA ARG A 619 4.27 -5.13 -18.26
C ARG A 619 5.69 -4.57 -18.42
N THR A 620 5.80 -3.27 -18.70
CA THR A 620 7.04 -2.50 -18.81
C THR A 620 7.54 -1.97 -17.47
N ASP A 621 6.74 -2.03 -16.40
CA ASP A 621 7.19 -1.65 -15.06
C ASP A 621 8.41 -2.51 -14.64
N PRO A 622 9.52 -1.93 -14.20
CA PRO A 622 10.74 -2.68 -13.89
C PRO A 622 10.54 -3.77 -12.83
N LYS A 623 9.80 -3.52 -11.74
CA LYS A 623 9.54 -4.56 -10.72
C LYS A 623 8.70 -5.70 -11.29
N VAL A 624 7.65 -5.40 -12.05
CA VAL A 624 6.80 -6.41 -12.70
C VAL A 624 7.59 -7.22 -13.71
N ARG A 625 8.35 -6.57 -14.59
CA ARG A 625 9.16 -7.22 -15.62
C ARG A 625 10.19 -8.15 -14.99
N LEU A 626 10.97 -7.66 -14.03
CA LEU A 626 12.05 -8.41 -13.38
C LEU A 626 11.53 -9.55 -12.48
N LYS A 627 10.39 -9.41 -11.81
CA LYS A 627 9.74 -10.52 -11.08
C LYS A 627 9.31 -11.63 -12.03
N ARG A 628 8.78 -11.29 -13.22
CA ARG A 628 8.40 -12.28 -14.24
C ARG A 628 9.62 -13.01 -14.78
N GLU A 629 10.65 -12.29 -15.20
CA GLU A 629 11.93 -12.87 -15.64
C GLU A 629 12.57 -13.75 -14.55
N TYR A 630 12.52 -13.35 -13.28
CA TYR A 630 13.01 -14.15 -12.16
C TYR A 630 12.25 -15.47 -12.00
N LEU A 631 10.92 -15.45 -12.09
CA LEU A 631 10.10 -16.67 -12.02
C LEU A 631 10.33 -17.58 -13.22
N ASP A 632 10.41 -17.02 -14.44
CA ASP A 632 10.66 -17.78 -15.67
C ASP A 632 12.03 -18.49 -15.62
N LEU A 633 13.06 -17.86 -15.04
CA LEU A 633 14.37 -18.47 -14.81
C LEU A 633 14.32 -19.59 -13.74
N GLN A 634 13.57 -19.41 -12.66
CA GLN A 634 13.39 -20.45 -11.62
C GLN A 634 12.60 -21.66 -12.16
N ALA A 635 11.67 -21.44 -13.10
CA ALA A 635 10.93 -22.50 -13.78
C ALA A 635 11.79 -23.31 -14.76
N GLN A 636 12.87 -22.71 -15.30
CA GLN A 636 13.78 -23.35 -16.26
C GLN A 636 14.93 -24.11 -15.61
N SER A 637 15.34 -23.76 -14.38
CA SER A 637 16.44 -24.44 -13.69
C SER A 637 16.03 -25.82 -13.16
N PRO A 638 16.54 -26.94 -13.68
CA PRO A 638 16.35 -28.25 -13.06
C PRO A 638 17.15 -28.27 -11.75
N ARG A 639 16.55 -28.74 -10.65
CA ARG A 639 17.31 -28.95 -9.42
C ARG A 639 18.31 -30.10 -9.62
N GLU A 640 19.59 -29.76 -9.75
CA GLU A 640 20.69 -30.73 -9.68
C GLU A 640 20.64 -31.45 -8.32
N GLY A 641 20.13 -32.68 -8.34
CA GLY A 641 19.83 -33.47 -7.14
C GLY A 641 18.76 -34.54 -7.36
N CYS A 642 17.84 -34.34 -8.30
CA CYS A 642 16.79 -35.33 -8.62
C CYS A 642 17.25 -36.36 -9.67
N LYS A 643 18.21 -37.22 -9.32
CA LYS A 643 18.64 -38.39 -10.15
C LYS A 643 18.30 -39.74 -9.51
N ALA A 644 17.12 -39.87 -8.87
CA ALA A 644 16.52 -41.15 -8.45
C ALA A 644 15.09 -40.95 -7.89
N MET A 645 14.08 -40.62 -8.71
CA MET A 645 12.67 -40.57 -8.29
C MET A 645 11.73 -41.06 -9.41
N THR A 646 10.49 -41.43 -9.07
CA THR A 646 9.53 -42.05 -9.99
C THR A 646 8.70 -41.02 -10.76
N ASP A 647 8.11 -41.40 -11.90
CA ASP A 647 7.27 -40.50 -12.71
C ASP A 647 6.05 -39.95 -11.94
N ALA A 648 5.55 -40.68 -10.94
CA ALA A 648 4.49 -40.22 -10.05
C ALA A 648 4.96 -39.09 -9.12
N ASP A 649 6.20 -39.14 -8.64
CA ASP A 649 6.81 -38.06 -7.85
C ASP A 649 7.09 -36.82 -8.71
N ILE A 650 7.49 -37.02 -9.97
CA ILE A 650 7.69 -35.95 -10.95
C ILE A 650 6.38 -35.19 -11.22
N SER A 651 5.25 -35.91 -11.34
CA SER A 651 3.94 -35.27 -11.50
C SER A 651 3.43 -34.57 -10.22
N ARG A 652 3.97 -34.91 -9.04
CA ARG A 652 3.67 -34.25 -7.75
C ARG A 652 4.64 -33.10 -7.44
N MET A 653 5.80 -33.08 -8.10
CA MET A 653 6.77 -31.98 -8.09
C MET A 653 6.29 -30.82 -8.96
N ILE A 654 5.31 -30.08 -8.41
CA ILE A 654 5.17 -28.62 -8.56
C ILE A 654 5.37 -28.11 -10.00
N LYS A 655 4.25 -27.87 -10.70
CA LYS A 655 4.25 -26.96 -11.86
C LYS A 655 4.74 -25.59 -11.39
N LEU A 656 6.01 -25.29 -11.68
CA LEU A 656 6.68 -24.05 -11.26
C LEU A 656 5.96 -22.85 -11.85
N LEU A 657 5.56 -21.92 -10.97
CA LEU A 657 4.80 -20.73 -11.31
C LEU A 657 5.57 -19.85 -12.31
N SER A 658 5.13 -19.84 -13.56
CA SER A 658 5.71 -18.97 -14.58
C SER A 658 5.43 -17.48 -14.29
N GLY A 659 6.25 -16.59 -14.83
CA GLY A 659 6.06 -15.15 -14.74
C GLY A 659 4.73 -14.70 -15.38
N GLU A 660 4.25 -15.39 -16.42
CA GLU A 660 2.94 -15.11 -17.00
C GLU A 660 1.78 -15.56 -16.10
N GLU A 661 1.87 -16.74 -15.49
CA GLU A 661 0.83 -17.20 -14.55
C GLU A 661 0.75 -16.30 -13.32
N TRP A 662 1.89 -15.96 -12.72
CA TRP A 662 1.97 -15.00 -11.60
C TRP A 662 1.34 -13.65 -11.98
N TYR A 663 1.70 -13.08 -13.13
CA TYR A 663 1.18 -11.79 -13.58
C TYR A 663 -0.35 -11.81 -13.76
N ASN A 664 -0.90 -12.94 -14.20
CA ASN A 664 -2.34 -13.12 -14.36
C ASN A 664 -3.04 -13.33 -13.00
N GLN A 665 -2.48 -14.15 -12.11
CA GLN A 665 -2.99 -14.35 -10.75
C GLN A 665 -3.00 -13.04 -9.95
N GLN A 666 -2.00 -12.18 -10.10
CA GLN A 666 -1.94 -10.88 -9.44
C GLN A 666 -3.11 -9.95 -9.82
N ALA A 667 -3.57 -9.98 -11.08
CA ALA A 667 -4.77 -9.25 -11.48
C ALA A 667 -6.05 -9.90 -10.89
N SER A 668 -6.13 -11.23 -10.90
CA SER A 668 -7.30 -11.98 -10.41
C SER A 668 -7.47 -11.92 -8.88
N ARG A 669 -6.38 -11.98 -8.08
CA ARG A 669 -6.39 -11.75 -6.62
C ARG A 669 -7.06 -10.41 -6.27
N ALA A 670 -6.73 -9.34 -7.00
CA ALA A 670 -7.32 -8.01 -6.81
C ALA A 670 -8.79 -7.90 -7.23
N VAL A 671 -9.25 -8.71 -8.20
CA VAL A 671 -10.68 -8.85 -8.52
C VAL A 671 -11.39 -9.59 -7.39
N ASN A 672 -10.83 -10.70 -6.91
CA ASN A 672 -11.38 -11.52 -5.82
C ASN A 672 -11.58 -10.69 -4.52
N GLN A 673 -10.64 -9.79 -4.19
CA GLN A 673 -10.76 -8.84 -3.06
C GLN A 673 -11.90 -7.83 -3.20
N SER A 674 -12.21 -7.39 -4.43
CA SER A 674 -13.31 -6.47 -4.72
C SER A 674 -14.68 -7.17 -4.71
N VAL A 675 -14.77 -8.40 -5.27
CA VAL A 675 -16.04 -9.15 -5.30
C VAL A 675 -16.40 -9.76 -3.94
N GLY A 676 -15.42 -10.09 -3.10
CA GLY A 676 -15.62 -10.49 -1.70
C GLY A 676 -16.21 -9.39 -0.79
N ARG A 677 -16.62 -8.25 -1.35
CA ARG A 677 -17.31 -7.17 -0.64
C ARG A 677 -18.83 -7.31 -0.62
N VAL A 678 -19.41 -8.19 -1.44
CA VAL A 678 -20.85 -8.27 -1.72
C VAL A 678 -21.69 -9.16 -0.79
N ILE A 679 -21.06 -10.14 -0.11
CA ILE A 679 -21.75 -11.12 0.75
C ILE A 679 -20.95 -11.30 2.05
N ARG A 680 -21.59 -11.03 3.19
CA ARG A 680 -20.94 -10.91 4.51
C ARG A 680 -21.40 -11.90 5.57
N HIS A 681 -22.52 -12.61 5.37
CA HIS A 681 -22.96 -13.69 6.25
C HIS A 681 -23.90 -14.66 5.52
N ARG A 682 -24.21 -15.81 6.16
CA ARG A 682 -25.09 -16.86 5.60
C ARG A 682 -26.47 -16.39 5.14
N HIS A 683 -26.98 -15.27 5.67
CA HIS A 683 -28.28 -14.68 5.31
C HIS A 683 -28.18 -13.51 4.33
N ASP A 684 -26.98 -13.21 3.81
CA ASP A 684 -26.76 -12.09 2.90
C ASP A 684 -27.03 -12.50 1.44
N TYR A 685 -27.21 -11.53 0.55
CA TYR A 685 -27.38 -11.78 -0.88
C TYR A 685 -26.94 -10.59 -1.73
N GLY A 686 -26.46 -10.87 -2.94
CA GLY A 686 -26.06 -9.81 -3.86
C GLY A 686 -25.55 -10.28 -5.22
N ALA A 687 -25.21 -9.32 -6.07
CA ALA A 687 -24.84 -9.56 -7.46
C ALA A 687 -23.40 -9.14 -7.80
N ILE A 688 -22.70 -9.96 -8.57
CA ILE A 688 -21.36 -9.69 -9.12
C ILE A 688 -21.47 -9.56 -10.64
N ILE A 689 -21.13 -8.39 -11.16
CA ILE A 689 -21.26 -8.04 -12.57
C ILE A 689 -19.86 -7.77 -13.15
N PHE A 690 -19.40 -8.64 -14.04
CA PHE A 690 -18.11 -8.51 -14.72
C PHE A 690 -18.31 -7.82 -16.09
N CYS A 691 -18.02 -6.52 -16.17
CA CYS A 691 -18.13 -5.72 -17.39
C CYS A 691 -16.80 -5.68 -18.15
N ASP A 692 -16.28 -6.84 -18.56
CA ASP A 692 -15.17 -6.95 -19.51
C ASP A 692 -15.21 -8.31 -20.22
N GLU A 693 -15.08 -8.31 -21.54
CA GLU A 693 -15.19 -9.51 -22.39
C GLU A 693 -14.17 -10.60 -22.04
N ARG A 694 -13.02 -10.23 -21.46
CA ARG A 694 -11.98 -11.19 -21.07
C ARG A 694 -12.42 -12.14 -19.96
N PHE A 695 -13.39 -11.77 -19.13
CA PHE A 695 -13.97 -12.69 -18.13
C PHE A 695 -14.78 -13.84 -18.76
N ALA A 696 -15.09 -13.81 -20.07
CA ALA A 696 -15.72 -14.93 -20.76
C ALA A 696 -14.73 -16.09 -21.05
N GLN A 697 -13.42 -15.86 -20.91
CA GLN A 697 -12.39 -16.87 -21.13
C GLN A 697 -12.32 -17.85 -19.95
N SER A 698 -12.33 -19.16 -20.21
CA SER A 698 -12.28 -20.20 -19.17
C SER A 698 -11.04 -20.08 -18.27
N SER A 699 -9.89 -19.70 -18.84
CA SER A 699 -8.64 -19.43 -18.10
C SER A 699 -8.72 -18.26 -17.13
N ARG A 700 -9.70 -17.36 -17.30
CA ARG A 700 -9.97 -16.23 -16.39
C ARG A 700 -10.97 -16.61 -15.32
N GLN A 701 -12.00 -17.38 -15.69
CA GLN A 701 -12.99 -17.89 -14.74
C GLN A 701 -12.34 -18.83 -13.72
N SER A 702 -11.40 -19.67 -14.14
CA SER A 702 -10.62 -20.55 -13.24
C SER A 702 -9.73 -19.81 -12.23
N GLN A 703 -9.56 -18.50 -12.35
CA GLN A 703 -8.80 -17.65 -11.40
C GLN A 703 -9.69 -16.80 -10.49
N ILE A 704 -11.01 -16.83 -10.69
CA ILE A 704 -11.97 -16.26 -9.75
C ILE A 704 -12.11 -17.22 -8.56
N SER A 705 -12.37 -16.72 -7.35
CA SER A 705 -12.55 -17.57 -6.16
C SER A 705 -13.54 -18.72 -6.41
N VAL A 706 -13.16 -19.93 -6.00
CA VAL A 706 -13.85 -21.20 -6.31
C VAL A 706 -15.35 -21.15 -6.00
N TRP A 707 -15.75 -20.49 -4.91
CA TRP A 707 -17.15 -20.37 -4.50
C TRP A 707 -18.04 -19.55 -5.44
N ILE A 708 -17.46 -18.71 -6.31
CA ILE A 708 -18.19 -17.89 -7.30
C ILE A 708 -18.30 -18.64 -8.63
N GLN A 709 -17.29 -19.43 -9.00
CA GLN A 709 -17.18 -20.05 -10.33
C GLN A 709 -18.46 -20.78 -10.79
N PRO A 710 -19.14 -21.62 -9.95
CA PRO A 710 -20.36 -22.33 -10.35
C PRO A 710 -21.54 -21.41 -10.71
N HIS A 711 -21.54 -20.17 -10.21
CA HIS A 711 -22.63 -19.21 -10.42
C HIS A 711 -22.37 -18.26 -11.61
N ILE A 712 -21.17 -18.28 -12.21
CA ILE A 712 -20.80 -17.38 -13.31
C ILE A 712 -21.57 -17.76 -14.58
N LYS A 713 -22.43 -16.86 -15.05
CA LYS A 713 -23.11 -16.96 -16.35
C LYS A 713 -22.58 -15.93 -17.34
N CYS A 714 -22.19 -16.37 -18.54
CA CYS A 714 -21.84 -15.47 -19.64
C CYS A 714 -23.09 -15.07 -20.43
N TYR A 715 -23.28 -13.77 -20.68
CA TYR A 715 -24.42 -13.23 -21.41
C TYR A 715 -23.98 -12.73 -22.80
N SER A 716 -24.62 -13.20 -23.87
CA SER A 716 -24.33 -12.73 -25.24
C SER A 716 -24.98 -11.38 -25.57
N LYS A 717 -25.99 -10.95 -24.80
CA LYS A 717 -26.68 -9.66 -24.98
C LYS A 717 -26.85 -8.95 -23.64
N PHE A 718 -26.68 -7.63 -23.64
CA PHE A 718 -26.87 -6.79 -22.44
C PHE A 718 -28.28 -6.89 -21.84
N GLY A 719 -29.31 -7.00 -22.70
CA GLY A 719 -30.71 -7.12 -22.26
C GLY A 719 -30.98 -8.38 -21.43
N ASP A 720 -30.33 -9.50 -21.75
CA ASP A 720 -30.51 -10.77 -21.04
C ASP A 720 -29.89 -10.72 -19.63
N ALA A 721 -28.75 -10.04 -19.50
CA ALA A 721 -28.12 -9.76 -18.21
C ALA A 721 -29.02 -8.86 -17.35
N VAL A 722 -29.53 -7.76 -17.93
CA VAL A 722 -30.48 -6.85 -17.27
C VAL A 722 -31.76 -7.57 -16.82
N PHE A 723 -32.35 -8.41 -17.67
CA PHE A 723 -33.57 -9.16 -17.36
C PHE A 723 -33.37 -10.12 -16.17
N THR A 724 -32.31 -10.92 -16.20
CA THR A 724 -32.02 -11.89 -15.13
C THR A 724 -31.58 -11.21 -13.83
N LEU A 725 -30.82 -10.12 -13.89
CA LEU A 725 -30.45 -9.31 -12.72
C LEU A 725 -31.68 -8.65 -12.06
N THR A 726 -32.61 -8.13 -12.88
CA THR A 726 -33.87 -7.55 -12.39
C THR A 726 -34.73 -8.60 -11.70
N ARG A 727 -34.79 -9.82 -12.28
CA ARG A 727 -35.46 -10.96 -11.65
C ARG A 727 -34.80 -11.32 -10.31
N PHE A 728 -33.48 -11.41 -10.26
CA PHE A 728 -32.75 -11.74 -9.03
C PHE A 728 -33.06 -10.78 -7.87
N PHE A 729 -33.02 -9.47 -8.09
CA PHE A 729 -33.31 -8.51 -7.00
C PHE A 729 -34.80 -8.45 -6.61
N ARG A 730 -35.71 -8.65 -7.57
CA ARG A 730 -37.15 -8.74 -7.27
C ARG A 730 -37.49 -9.99 -6.46
N ASP A 731 -36.99 -11.14 -6.90
CA ASP A 731 -37.27 -12.43 -6.27
C ASP A 731 -36.52 -12.51 -4.91
N GLY A 732 -35.26 -12.02 -4.83
CA GLY A 732 -34.44 -11.96 -3.61
C GLY A 732 -34.97 -11.01 -2.52
N GLY A 733 -35.60 -9.89 -2.90
CA GLY A 733 -36.30 -9.01 -1.96
C GLY A 733 -37.51 -9.64 -1.27
N SER A 734 -37.91 -10.86 -1.68
CA SER A 734 -39.01 -11.64 -1.10
C SER A 734 -38.55 -12.79 -0.19
N CYS A 735 -37.24 -13.09 -0.15
CA CYS A 735 -36.70 -14.32 0.45
C CYS A 735 -35.86 -14.13 1.72
N THR A 736 -35.68 -12.90 2.22
CA THR A 736 -35.01 -12.67 3.52
C THR A 736 -35.97 -12.97 4.68
N PRO A 737 -35.63 -13.88 5.62
CA PRO A 737 -36.40 -14.04 6.84
C PRO A 737 -36.41 -12.72 7.62
N ALA A 738 -37.57 -12.33 8.14
CA ALA A 738 -37.66 -11.20 9.07
C ALA A 738 -36.74 -11.46 10.27
N LYS A 739 -36.07 -10.41 10.76
CA LYS A 739 -35.28 -10.50 12.01
C LYS A 739 -36.18 -11.02 13.13
N PRO A 740 -35.74 -11.97 13.97
CA PRO A 740 -36.42 -12.22 15.22
C PRO A 740 -36.29 -10.95 16.08
N GLU A 741 -37.42 -10.39 16.48
CA GLU A 741 -37.46 -9.31 17.45
C GLU A 741 -36.89 -9.84 18.77
N LEU A 742 -35.91 -9.14 19.36
CA LEU A 742 -35.52 -9.43 20.74
C LEU A 742 -36.70 -9.03 21.62
N ALA A 743 -37.27 -10.02 22.33
CA ALA A 743 -38.28 -9.76 23.34
C ALA A 743 -37.69 -8.90 24.46
N ASP A 744 -38.25 -7.70 24.65
CA ASP A 744 -37.95 -6.84 25.79
C ASP A 744 -38.25 -7.58 27.11
N GLN A 745 -37.20 -7.92 27.85
CA GLN A 745 -37.34 -8.44 29.21
C GLN A 745 -37.77 -7.31 30.14
N LYS A 746 -39.09 -7.14 30.32
CA LYS A 746 -39.62 -6.42 31.47
C LYS A 746 -39.24 -7.17 32.75
N THR A 747 -38.37 -6.55 33.55
CA THR A 747 -38.13 -6.93 34.93
C THR A 747 -39.44 -6.82 35.73
N LEU A 748 -39.87 -7.92 36.33
CA LEU A 748 -40.92 -7.97 37.35
C LEU A 748 -40.29 -8.41 38.67
N ASP A 749 -40.59 -7.68 39.74
CA ASP A 749 -40.09 -7.96 41.09
C ASP A 749 -40.68 -9.25 41.69
N PRO A 750 -39.97 -9.94 42.60
CA PRO A 750 -40.41 -11.20 43.17
C PRO A 750 -41.32 -11.02 44.40
N SER A 751 -42.40 -11.82 44.47
CA SER A 751 -43.09 -12.15 45.72
C SER A 751 -43.64 -13.60 45.64
N PRO A 752 -43.91 -14.28 46.78
CA PRO A 752 -43.52 -15.71 46.90
C PRO A 752 -44.66 -16.75 46.92
N SER A 753 -44.26 -18.00 46.64
CA SER A 753 -44.99 -19.28 46.88
C SER A 753 -46.26 -19.51 46.02
N SER A 754 -46.65 -20.74 45.64
CA SER A 754 -46.44 -22.05 46.27
C SER A 754 -46.70 -23.24 45.29
N THR A 755 -46.24 -24.45 45.68
CA THR A 755 -46.70 -25.80 45.27
C THR A 755 -46.46 -26.37 43.85
N LYS A 756 -46.08 -27.66 43.85
CA LYS A 756 -45.90 -28.64 42.74
C LYS A 756 -47.27 -29.30 42.36
N PRO A 757 -47.42 -30.27 41.41
CA PRO A 757 -46.41 -31.07 40.69
C PRO A 757 -46.64 -31.42 39.18
N VAL A 758 -45.64 -32.16 38.67
CA VAL A 758 -45.41 -32.85 37.36
C VAL A 758 -46.38 -34.04 37.15
N PRO A 759 -46.80 -34.39 35.91
CA PRO A 759 -46.16 -35.42 35.03
C PRO A 759 -45.74 -34.85 33.64
N ASP A 760 -44.69 -35.29 32.94
CA ASP A 760 -44.45 -36.61 32.27
C ASP A 760 -45.54 -36.94 31.20
N GLU A 761 -45.29 -37.39 29.97
CA GLU A 761 -44.11 -38.09 29.40
C GLU A 761 -44.08 -38.02 27.84
N ILE A 762 -42.86 -38.05 27.28
CA ILE A 762 -42.37 -38.61 25.98
C ILE A 762 -43.40 -39.19 24.96
N LYS A 763 -43.34 -38.79 23.66
CA LYS A 763 -43.17 -39.69 22.48
C LYS A 763 -43.00 -39.04 21.09
N THR A 764 -42.46 -39.84 20.17
CA THR A 764 -41.82 -39.51 18.88
C THR A 764 -42.61 -40.00 17.66
N ALA A 765 -42.64 -39.26 16.54
CA ALA A 765 -42.75 -39.68 15.11
C ALA A 765 -42.76 -38.36 14.25
N GLN A 766 -42.16 -38.17 13.06
CA GLN A 766 -42.16 -38.91 11.77
C GLN A 766 -43.58 -39.19 11.22
N ALA A 767 -43.95 -38.95 9.96
CA ALA A 767 -43.41 -38.20 8.81
C ALA A 767 -44.56 -38.05 7.76
N LEU A 768 -44.32 -37.39 6.60
CA LEU A 768 -45.18 -37.41 5.38
C LEU A 768 -46.55 -36.68 5.51
N ASP A 769 -47.20 -36.14 4.47
CA ASP A 769 -46.81 -35.76 3.10
C ASP A 769 -47.75 -34.64 2.56
N GLU A 770 -47.48 -34.19 1.33
CA GLU A 770 -48.42 -33.67 0.32
C GLU A 770 -49.18 -32.34 0.46
N SER A 771 -49.11 -31.63 -0.67
CA SER A 771 -49.82 -30.45 -1.17
C SER A 771 -51.35 -30.44 -1.06
N TYR A 772 -51.97 -29.24 -1.05
CA TYR A 772 -52.63 -28.67 -2.25
C TYR A 772 -53.07 -27.20 -2.05
N THR A 773 -53.36 -26.52 -3.16
CA THR A 773 -53.74 -25.09 -3.28
C THR A 773 -55.21 -24.79 -2.96
N GLU A 774 -55.55 -23.59 -2.45
CA GLU A 774 -56.37 -22.60 -3.20
C GLU A 774 -56.54 -21.19 -2.53
N LYS A 775 -57.16 -20.29 -3.29
CA LYS A 775 -57.03 -18.81 -3.32
C LYS A 775 -58.08 -18.02 -2.49
N LEU A 776 -57.68 -16.80 -2.06
CA LEU A 776 -58.49 -15.53 -2.01
C LEU A 776 -59.69 -15.44 -1.03
N PRO A 777 -60.28 -14.24 -0.73
CA PRO A 777 -59.89 -12.85 -1.08
C PRO A 777 -59.91 -11.78 0.07
N VAL A 778 -59.17 -10.68 -0.16
CA VAL A 778 -59.50 -9.24 0.02
C VAL A 778 -60.48 -8.76 1.14
N LEU A 779 -60.06 -7.76 1.95
CA LEU A 779 -60.78 -6.48 2.16
C LEU A 779 -59.95 -5.39 2.88
N CYS A 780 -60.12 -4.13 2.44
CA CYS A 780 -59.54 -2.91 3.05
C CYS A 780 -60.48 -2.31 4.12
N LEU A 781 -59.94 -1.43 4.99
CA LEU A 781 -60.69 -0.31 5.59
C LEU A 781 -59.74 0.83 6.03
N GLN A 782 -60.25 2.07 6.02
CA GLN A 782 -59.56 3.34 6.31
C GLN A 782 -60.22 4.09 7.49
N SER A 783 -59.47 4.93 8.21
CA SER A 783 -59.91 6.16 8.96
C SER A 783 -58.76 6.68 9.84
N THR A 784 -58.15 7.87 9.69
CA THR A 784 -58.57 9.30 9.87
C THR A 784 -58.46 9.88 11.29
N SER A 785 -57.37 10.65 11.52
CA SER A 785 -57.20 11.96 12.23
C SER A 785 -58.15 12.45 13.34
N MET A 786 -57.60 13.15 14.36
CA MET A 786 -57.92 14.55 14.78
C MET A 786 -57.06 15.06 15.98
N ASP A 787 -57.17 16.36 16.32
CA ASP A 787 -56.15 17.21 16.98
C ASP A 787 -56.24 17.52 18.52
N LEU A 788 -55.17 18.17 19.02
CA LEU A 788 -54.91 19.06 20.20
C LEU A 788 -56.08 19.55 21.13
N PRO A 789 -55.86 20.00 22.41
CA PRO A 789 -55.01 21.18 22.72
C PRO A 789 -54.36 21.42 24.15
N HIS A 790 -53.32 22.27 24.16
CA HIS A 790 -52.94 23.36 25.10
C HIS A 790 -52.87 23.28 26.68
N SER A 791 -51.65 23.53 27.20
CA SER A 791 -51.25 24.75 28.00
C SER A 791 -51.31 24.87 29.56
N LYS A 792 -50.10 25.08 30.15
CA LYS A 792 -49.67 26.08 31.21
C LYS A 792 -49.46 25.73 32.72
N HIS A 793 -48.19 26.01 33.13
CA HIS A 793 -47.67 26.63 34.39
C HIS A 793 -47.33 25.84 35.69
N LYS A 794 -46.01 25.84 36.00
CA LYS A 794 -45.26 26.22 37.25
C LYS A 794 -45.79 25.73 38.63
N LEU A 795 -44.96 25.35 39.64
CA LEU A 795 -43.56 25.67 39.97
C LEU A 795 -42.94 24.64 40.97
N SER A 796 -41.59 24.50 41.01
CA SER A 796 -40.74 24.00 42.14
C SER A 796 -40.95 22.54 42.65
N SER A 797 -39.93 21.76 43.05
CA SER A 797 -38.47 22.00 43.12
C SER A 797 -37.66 20.70 43.34
N LEU A 798 -36.39 20.73 42.87
CA LEU A 798 -35.21 19.95 43.32
C LEU A 798 -34.98 18.49 42.85
N LEU A 799 -33.71 18.26 42.44
CA LEU A 799 -32.97 17.00 42.22
C LEU A 799 -33.23 16.19 40.92
N ASP A 800 -32.78 16.74 39.79
CA ASP A 800 -32.58 16.03 38.52
C ASP A 800 -31.12 15.50 38.40
N VAL A 801 -30.93 14.17 38.33
CA VAL A 801 -29.68 13.55 37.84
C VAL A 801 -29.80 13.39 36.33
N LYS A 802 -29.17 14.29 35.56
CA LYS A 802 -29.19 14.22 34.09
C LYS A 802 -28.07 13.34 33.54
N SER A 803 -28.47 12.26 32.89
CA SER A 803 -27.62 11.58 31.92
C SER A 803 -27.24 12.56 30.79
N SER A 804 -25.98 12.55 30.39
CA SER A 804 -25.51 13.31 29.23
C SER A 804 -24.90 12.38 28.20
N ASN A 805 -25.54 12.34 27.02
CA ASN A 805 -25.02 11.70 25.83
C ASN A 805 -23.63 12.28 25.49
N ASN A 806 -22.59 11.44 25.51
CA ASN A 806 -21.26 11.78 25.01
C ASN A 806 -20.89 10.87 23.84
N LEU A 807 -21.59 11.05 22.73
CA LEU A 807 -21.27 10.45 21.44
C LEU A 807 -20.34 11.39 20.67
N SER A 808 -19.10 11.54 21.17
CA SER A 808 -18.01 12.22 20.45
C SER A 808 -16.65 11.77 20.99
N HIS A 809 -15.90 11.01 20.17
CA HIS A 809 -14.43 10.97 20.07
C HIS A 809 -13.93 9.78 19.22
N LEU A 810 -14.51 9.58 18.04
CA LEU A 810 -13.83 8.85 16.97
C LEU A 810 -12.71 9.75 16.43
N ARG A 811 -11.46 9.45 16.80
CA ARG A 811 -10.26 9.97 16.14
C ARG A 811 -9.54 8.80 15.50
N ASP A 812 -9.82 8.55 14.23
CA ASP A 812 -9.15 7.48 13.49
C ASP A 812 -7.72 7.86 13.11
N ILE A 813 -6.85 6.88 13.28
CA ILE A 813 -5.40 6.97 13.07
C ILE A 813 -5.10 6.49 11.64
N PRO A 814 -4.33 7.23 10.84
CA PRO A 814 -4.06 6.83 9.45
C PRO A 814 -3.21 5.55 9.37
N PRO A 815 -3.38 4.72 8.33
CA PRO A 815 -2.55 3.55 8.12
C PRO A 815 -1.10 3.96 7.78
N ALA A 816 -0.14 3.43 8.53
CA ALA A 816 1.28 3.74 8.42
C ALA A 816 1.98 2.97 7.27
N ASN A 817 1.54 3.16 6.02
CA ASN A 817 2.25 2.73 4.82
C ASN A 817 2.89 3.95 4.12
N LEU A 818 4.06 4.37 4.61
CA LEU A 818 4.93 5.34 3.96
C LEU A 818 6.42 5.00 4.21
N SER A 819 6.93 4.02 3.46
CA SER A 819 8.37 3.81 3.22
C SER A 819 8.74 4.16 1.76
N CYS A 820 8.18 5.25 1.24
CA CYS A 820 8.61 5.87 -0.01
C CYS A 820 8.84 7.37 0.24
N PHE A 821 10.10 7.81 0.18
CA PHE A 821 10.48 9.20 0.43
C PHE A 821 10.15 10.09 -0.78
N THR A 822 8.99 10.75 -0.78
CA THR A 822 8.67 11.84 -1.72
C THR A 822 8.77 13.21 -1.03
N PRO A 823 9.37 14.24 -1.67
CA PRO A 823 9.46 15.58 -1.08
C PRO A 823 8.11 16.30 -1.15
N CYS A 824 7.60 16.78 -0.01
CA CYS A 824 6.45 17.67 0.04
C CYS A 824 6.89 19.13 -0.20
N MET A 825 6.21 19.85 -1.09
CA MET A 825 6.49 21.28 -1.35
C MET A 825 5.73 22.20 -0.40
N ASP A 826 6.40 23.28 0.03
CA ASP A 826 5.82 24.34 0.85
C ASP A 826 4.71 25.12 0.12
N LEU A 827 3.57 25.33 0.82
CA LEU A 827 2.56 26.30 0.40
C LEU A 827 2.41 27.41 1.43
N LYS A 828 2.71 28.65 1.01
CA LYS A 828 2.64 29.85 1.87
C LYS A 828 1.18 30.15 2.26
N LYS A 829 0.95 30.40 3.55
CA LYS A 829 -0.37 30.70 4.12
C LYS A 829 -0.97 31.99 3.55
N LEU A 830 -2.15 31.90 2.93
CA LEU A 830 -3.05 33.05 2.81
C LEU A 830 -3.64 33.36 4.20
N LYS A 831 -3.54 34.61 4.63
CA LYS A 831 -4.33 35.14 5.75
C LYS A 831 -5.77 35.36 5.26
N ARG A 832 -6.77 34.81 5.96
CA ARG A 832 -8.15 35.31 5.88
C ARG A 832 -8.47 36.14 7.12
N SER A 833 -9.02 37.32 6.85
CA SER A 833 -9.50 38.30 7.81
C SER A 833 -10.85 37.89 8.40
N ASN A 834 -11.01 38.03 9.72
CA ASN A 834 -12.33 38.17 10.34
C ASN A 834 -12.41 39.59 10.96
N GLY A 835 -13.37 40.38 10.48
CA GLY A 835 -13.78 41.63 11.12
C GLY A 835 -14.75 41.38 12.28
N PRO A 836 -14.96 42.35 13.19
CA PRO A 836 -15.41 42.06 14.55
C PRO A 836 -16.89 42.40 14.81
N MET A 837 -17.43 41.83 15.89
CA MET A 837 -18.59 42.37 16.61
C MET A 837 -18.15 42.91 17.98
N SER A 838 -18.83 43.96 18.43
CA SER A 838 -18.37 44.88 19.48
C SER A 838 -19.10 44.69 20.81
N LYS A 839 -18.45 45.04 21.94
CA LYS A 839 -18.76 46.25 22.73
C LYS A 839 -17.97 46.36 24.06
N GLU A 840 -17.19 47.43 24.14
CA GLU A 840 -17.07 48.39 25.26
C GLU A 840 -17.00 47.92 26.72
N LYS A 841 -15.91 48.30 27.41
CA LYS A 841 -16.01 49.20 28.59
C LYS A 841 -14.69 49.92 28.97
N LYS A 842 -14.73 51.24 28.78
CA LYS A 842 -14.23 52.34 29.64
C LYS A 842 -12.78 52.39 30.20
N LEU A 843 -12.15 53.56 29.91
CA LEU A 843 -11.33 54.43 30.81
C LEU A 843 -9.92 53.88 31.20
N LEU A 844 -8.82 54.64 31.24
CA LEU A 844 -8.65 56.08 31.50
C LEU A 844 -7.36 56.68 30.87
N ILE A 845 -7.44 57.98 30.65
CA ILE A 845 -6.52 58.98 30.08
C ILE A 845 -5.13 59.06 30.77
N THR A 846 -4.02 59.21 30.00
CA THR A 846 -3.09 60.39 30.09
C THR A 846 -1.88 60.36 29.11
N GLY A 847 -1.75 61.42 28.30
CA GLY A 847 -0.56 62.29 28.35
C GLY A 847 0.66 62.11 27.40
N ARG A 848 0.61 62.76 26.21
CA ARG A 848 1.73 63.42 25.45
C ARG A 848 2.90 62.55 24.94
N GLY A 849 3.49 62.75 23.75
CA GLY A 849 3.23 63.63 22.58
C GLY A 849 4.13 63.17 21.41
N LYS A 850 3.64 63.14 20.15
CA LYS A 850 3.79 64.16 19.09
C LYS A 850 5.26 64.43 18.67
N MET A 851 5.70 64.41 17.40
CA MET A 851 5.06 64.36 16.04
C MET A 851 5.99 63.60 15.05
N GLN A 852 5.55 62.94 13.96
CA GLN A 852 5.22 63.48 12.60
C GLN A 852 6.36 64.36 11.99
N TYR A 853 6.71 64.31 10.70
CA TYR A 853 6.00 63.83 9.49
C TYR A 853 6.94 63.62 8.27
N GLN A 854 6.48 62.84 7.27
CA GLN A 854 6.65 62.97 5.79
C GLN A 854 8.03 62.92 5.07
N ASN A 855 8.12 61.91 4.18
CA ASN A 855 8.49 61.95 2.74
C ASN A 855 9.03 63.25 2.12
N HIS A 856 10.14 63.16 1.37
CA HIS A 856 10.08 63.13 -0.11
C HIS A 856 11.40 62.69 -0.79
N ASP A 857 11.29 62.44 -2.09
CA ASP A 857 12.18 61.75 -3.02
C ASP A 857 13.48 62.46 -3.48
N VAL A 858 14.34 61.65 -4.15
CA VAL A 858 15.15 61.98 -5.35
C VAL A 858 16.55 62.65 -5.21
N ILE A 859 17.57 61.92 -5.71
CA ILE A 859 18.83 62.30 -6.43
C ILE A 859 19.61 63.57 -5.96
N GLY A 860 20.93 63.61 -5.71
CA GLY A 860 22.08 62.69 -5.87
C GLY A 860 23.42 63.50 -5.86
N LEU A 861 24.58 62.84 -6.05
CA LEU A 861 25.96 63.37 -6.27
C LEU A 861 26.92 63.63 -5.07
N THR A 862 28.17 63.14 -5.24
CA THR A 862 29.50 63.60 -4.71
C THR A 862 29.66 63.84 -3.20
N GLY A 863 30.28 62.92 -2.43
CA GLY A 863 31.73 62.92 -2.08
C GLY A 863 31.96 62.43 -0.62
N HIS A 864 33.18 62.26 -0.07
CA HIS A 864 34.55 62.30 -0.64
C HIS A 864 35.58 61.50 0.21
N LEU A 865 36.85 61.46 -0.24
CA LEU A 865 38.08 60.81 0.30
C LEU A 865 38.80 61.62 1.42
N PRO A 866 39.75 61.05 2.23
CA PRO A 866 41.15 60.67 1.85
C PRO A 866 41.55 59.20 2.21
N SER A 867 42.43 58.46 1.50
CA SER A 867 43.84 58.67 1.05
C SER A 867 44.91 58.41 2.16
N ASP A 868 46.08 57.75 1.95
CA ASP A 868 46.70 57.25 0.70
C ASP A 868 47.95 56.31 0.89
N LYS A 869 48.58 55.89 -0.23
CA LYS A 869 49.98 55.35 -0.45
C LYS A 869 50.23 53.84 -0.26
N GLN A 870 51.01 53.09 -1.07
CA GLN A 870 51.85 53.28 -2.31
C GLN A 870 52.28 51.85 -2.82
N GLN A 871 52.76 51.53 -4.05
CA GLN A 871 52.71 52.15 -5.40
C GLN A 871 53.10 51.16 -6.54
N SER A 872 52.29 51.09 -7.63
CA SER A 872 52.66 51.01 -9.08
C SER A 872 53.65 49.99 -9.74
N LYS A 873 53.16 49.37 -10.86
CA LYS A 873 53.66 49.42 -12.29
C LYS A 873 54.34 48.21 -13.03
N GLU A 874 53.57 47.64 -13.97
CA GLU A 874 53.75 47.56 -15.46
C GLU A 874 54.91 46.84 -16.24
N GLN A 875 54.49 45.96 -17.18
CA GLN A 875 54.80 45.91 -18.66
C GLN A 875 55.56 44.73 -19.38
N GLN A 876 54.92 44.30 -20.50
CA GLN A 876 55.40 43.85 -21.86
C GLN A 876 56.10 42.49 -22.20
N LEU A 877 55.29 41.56 -22.73
CA LEU A 877 55.20 41.06 -24.15
C LEU A 877 56.44 40.73 -25.05
N CYS A 878 56.58 39.45 -25.49
CA CYS A 878 56.89 38.93 -26.87
C CYS A 878 57.33 37.42 -26.83
N SER A 879 57.25 36.55 -27.86
CA SER A 879 56.45 36.49 -29.12
C SER A 879 56.51 35.09 -29.81
N MET A 880 55.68 34.90 -30.85
CA MET A 880 55.89 34.10 -32.10
C MET A 880 55.58 32.59 -32.27
N LYS A 881 54.59 32.38 -33.17
CA LYS A 881 54.57 31.57 -34.43
C LYS A 881 54.09 30.10 -34.48
N LYS A 882 53.31 29.86 -35.56
CA LYS A 882 52.77 28.57 -36.07
C LYS A 882 53.66 28.00 -37.18
N ARG A 883 53.68 26.67 -37.39
CA ARG A 883 53.27 26.00 -38.66
C ARG A 883 53.26 24.45 -38.57
N LYS A 884 52.54 23.81 -39.50
CA LYS A 884 52.42 22.35 -39.73
C LYS A 884 53.59 21.82 -40.58
N ALA A 885 53.89 20.51 -40.55
CA ALA A 885 53.47 19.53 -41.59
C ALA A 885 54.31 18.21 -41.67
N LEU A 886 53.67 17.17 -42.24
CA LEU A 886 54.20 16.00 -43.00
C LEU A 886 54.62 14.68 -42.29
N LEU A 887 54.51 13.61 -43.10
CA LEU A 887 54.67 12.17 -42.80
C LEU A 887 56.12 11.68 -42.99
N ILE A 888 56.43 10.45 -42.53
CA ILE A 888 56.91 9.30 -43.36
C ILE A 888 57.16 8.06 -42.46
N GLU A 889 57.02 6.86 -43.04
CA GLU A 889 57.25 5.53 -42.44
C GLU A 889 58.75 5.14 -42.40
N HIS A 890 59.14 4.20 -41.52
CA HIS A 890 59.93 3.02 -41.96
C HIS A 890 60.10 1.91 -40.90
N ASP A 891 60.10 0.65 -41.39
CA ASP A 891 60.46 -0.59 -40.69
C ASP A 891 61.88 -0.64 -40.09
N LYS A 892 62.06 -1.50 -39.06
CA LYS A 892 62.90 -2.71 -39.19
C LYS A 892 62.77 -3.74 -38.04
N SER A 893 63.11 -4.98 -38.39
CA SER A 893 62.86 -6.25 -37.69
C SER A 893 64.09 -6.83 -36.95
N SER A 894 63.84 -7.75 -36.01
CA SER A 894 64.69 -8.95 -35.79
C SER A 894 63.96 -10.02 -34.93
N ASN A 895 64.39 -11.29 -35.07
CA ASN A 895 63.64 -12.54 -34.80
C ASN A 895 63.99 -13.28 -33.47
N VAL A 896 63.45 -14.52 -33.34
CA VAL A 896 63.91 -15.70 -32.54
C VAL A 896 63.22 -15.82 -31.15
N ASN A 897 62.58 -16.91 -30.68
CA ASN A 897 62.28 -18.30 -31.12
C ASN A 897 60.84 -18.67 -30.64
N ALA A 898 59.95 -19.39 -31.34
CA ALA A 898 59.95 -20.80 -31.78
C ALA A 898 59.56 -21.86 -30.70
N SER A 899 58.30 -22.34 -30.72
CA SER A 899 57.91 -23.77 -30.53
C SER A 899 56.40 -24.00 -30.71
N ASP A 900 56.02 -24.86 -31.65
CA ASP A 900 54.70 -25.50 -31.83
C ASP A 900 54.97 -27.00 -32.12
N PRO A 901 54.05 -27.93 -31.76
CA PRO A 901 53.62 -28.85 -32.82
C PRO A 901 52.16 -29.36 -32.77
N GLN A 902 51.44 -29.07 -33.86
CA GLN A 902 50.80 -30.04 -34.78
C GLN A 902 49.59 -30.93 -34.38
N ARG A 903 48.53 -30.78 -35.21
CA ARG A 903 47.72 -31.83 -35.91
C ARG A 903 46.76 -32.71 -35.06
N SER A 904 45.64 -33.21 -35.58
CA SER A 904 45.27 -33.59 -36.96
C SER A 904 43.74 -33.62 -37.24
N VAL A 905 43.35 -33.69 -38.52
CA VAL A 905 41.98 -34.00 -39.02
C VAL A 905 42.06 -35.06 -40.13
N PRO A 906 41.13 -36.05 -40.16
CA PRO A 906 40.54 -36.59 -41.39
C PRO A 906 38.98 -36.62 -41.30
N ARG A 907 38.17 -36.21 -42.30
CA ARG A 907 37.90 -36.70 -43.68
C ARG A 907 36.84 -37.83 -43.83
N ASP A 908 35.78 -37.46 -44.56
CA ASP A 908 35.03 -38.20 -45.61
C ASP A 908 34.01 -39.34 -45.30
N LEU A 909 32.70 -38.98 -45.46
CA LEU A 909 31.61 -39.68 -46.22
C LEU A 909 31.05 -41.06 -45.73
N PRO A 910 29.87 -41.58 -46.22
CA PRO A 910 28.86 -41.00 -47.15
C PRO A 910 27.36 -41.08 -46.70
N PHE A 911 26.50 -40.41 -47.49
CA PHE A 911 25.08 -40.65 -47.86
C PHE A 911 24.22 -41.78 -47.23
N THR A 912 22.96 -41.44 -46.94
CA THR A 912 21.77 -42.03 -47.62
C THR A 912 20.77 -40.92 -47.99
N ASP A 913 20.04 -41.13 -49.09
CA ASP A 913 19.20 -40.16 -49.81
C ASP A 913 17.69 -40.54 -49.72
N ASP A 914 16.85 -39.87 -50.53
CA ASP A 914 15.39 -40.00 -50.73
C ASP A 914 14.48 -39.40 -49.62
N GLY A 915 13.48 -38.57 -49.95
CA GLY A 915 13.10 -37.99 -51.25
C GLY A 915 11.90 -37.04 -51.09
N GLY A 916 11.58 -36.15 -52.03
CA GLY A 916 12.23 -35.90 -53.31
C GLY A 916 11.89 -34.53 -53.90
N ALA A 917 12.45 -34.28 -55.09
CA ALA A 917 12.19 -33.11 -55.93
C ALA A 917 10.85 -33.27 -56.70
N GLU A 918 10.32 -32.37 -57.55
CA GLU A 918 11.00 -31.74 -58.69
C GLU A 918 10.37 -30.41 -59.17
N VAL A 919 11.28 -29.43 -59.30
CA VAL A 919 11.62 -28.48 -60.39
C VAL A 919 10.61 -27.82 -61.38
N ASP A 920 10.57 -26.48 -61.27
CA ASP A 920 11.08 -25.45 -62.21
C ASP A 920 10.29 -24.85 -63.41
N ALA A 921 10.74 -23.61 -63.68
CA ALA A 921 10.78 -22.88 -64.95
C ALA A 921 9.47 -22.41 -65.63
N LYS A 922 9.21 -21.09 -65.50
CA LYS A 922 9.31 -20.16 -66.65
C LYS A 922 9.36 -18.68 -66.25
N PHE A 923 10.48 -18.02 -66.56
CA PHE A 923 10.60 -16.57 -66.64
C PHE A 923 10.12 -16.08 -68.02
N LEU A 924 9.18 -15.13 -68.09
CA LEU A 924 9.40 -13.80 -68.72
C LEU A 924 8.15 -12.89 -68.70
N ASN A 925 8.41 -11.60 -68.45
CA ASN A 925 7.70 -10.39 -68.89
C ASN A 925 6.32 -9.92 -68.34
N HIS A 926 6.35 -8.62 -67.99
CA HIS A 926 5.27 -7.63 -67.92
C HIS A 926 4.17 -7.76 -66.84
N LYS A 927 4.38 -7.02 -65.73
CA LYS A 927 3.73 -5.71 -65.55
C LYS A 927 4.39 -4.84 -64.47
N LYS A 928 4.27 -3.51 -64.63
CA LYS A 928 4.72 -2.46 -63.70
C LYS A 928 3.69 -2.20 -62.59
N ASN A 929 4.16 -1.57 -61.50
CA ASN A 929 3.42 -0.97 -60.37
C ASN A 929 2.77 -2.01 -59.42
N TYR A 930 3.19 -2.17 -58.17
CA TYR A 930 3.43 -1.14 -57.14
C TYR A 930 4.68 -1.41 -56.29
N VAL A 931 5.33 -0.35 -55.79
CA VAL A 931 6.53 -0.43 -54.94
C VAL A 931 6.14 -0.38 -53.46
N CYS A 932 6.79 -1.22 -52.64
CA CYS A 932 6.66 -1.24 -51.19
C CYS A 932 7.31 -0.01 -50.55
N GLY A 933 6.61 0.65 -49.62
CA GLY A 933 7.09 1.77 -48.81
C GLY A 933 7.14 1.41 -47.33
N SER A 934 8.28 1.66 -46.71
CA SER A 934 8.68 1.37 -45.32
C SER A 934 7.68 1.77 -44.22
N ALA A 935 7.64 0.96 -43.16
CA ALA A 935 6.94 1.27 -41.92
C ALA A 935 7.71 2.33 -41.10
N GLU A 936 7.20 3.55 -41.06
CA GLU A 936 7.64 4.60 -40.13
C GLU A 936 6.49 5.59 -39.86
N GLN A 937 5.69 5.35 -38.81
CA GLN A 937 4.81 6.35 -38.18
C GLN A 937 4.09 5.78 -36.95
N LEU A 938 4.73 5.83 -35.76
CA LEU A 938 4.08 5.68 -34.46
C LEU A 938 4.95 6.28 -33.33
N GLY A 939 5.34 7.54 -33.51
CA GLY A 939 6.14 8.32 -32.54
C GLY A 939 6.07 9.83 -32.77
N ALA A 940 5.03 10.31 -33.46
CA ALA A 940 5.04 11.57 -34.20
C ALA A 940 4.39 12.77 -33.50
N GLU A 941 4.06 12.72 -32.20
CA GLU A 941 3.50 13.88 -31.48
C GLU A 941 4.43 14.48 -30.43
N GLU A 942 5.11 13.69 -29.59
CA GLU A 942 6.13 14.23 -28.70
C GLU A 942 7.38 14.72 -29.46
N THR A 943 7.74 14.04 -30.55
CA THR A 943 8.82 14.48 -31.47
C THR A 943 8.50 15.77 -32.21
N LYS A 944 7.22 16.10 -32.47
CA LYS A 944 6.83 17.40 -33.07
C LYS A 944 7.15 18.57 -32.15
N GLY A 945 6.94 18.41 -30.83
CA GLY A 945 7.21 19.42 -29.82
C GLY A 945 8.71 19.69 -29.66
N SER A 946 9.52 18.64 -29.53
CA SER A 946 10.98 18.77 -29.43
C SER A 946 11.60 19.31 -30.72
N ALA A 947 11.19 18.81 -31.89
CA ALA A 947 11.68 19.30 -33.18
C ALA A 947 11.32 20.78 -33.44
N PHE A 948 10.14 21.25 -33.01
CA PHE A 948 9.78 22.67 -33.10
C PHE A 948 10.67 23.53 -32.19
N LEU A 949 10.91 23.11 -30.94
CA LEU A 949 11.80 23.86 -30.03
C LEU A 949 13.26 23.89 -30.49
N ILE A 950 13.74 22.85 -31.18
CA ILE A 950 15.07 22.86 -31.82
C ILE A 950 15.12 23.93 -32.92
N GLN A 951 14.15 23.96 -33.85
CA GLN A 951 14.10 24.97 -34.91
C GLN A 951 13.98 26.41 -34.37
N VAL A 952 13.21 26.62 -33.30
CA VAL A 952 13.12 27.92 -32.62
C VAL A 952 14.47 28.30 -31.99
N LYS A 953 15.21 27.34 -31.43
CA LYS A 953 16.54 27.58 -30.84
C LYS A 953 17.64 27.84 -31.89
N GLU A 954 17.49 27.32 -33.10
CA GLU A 954 18.40 27.57 -34.23
C GLU A 954 18.17 28.94 -34.89
N LYS A 955 16.93 29.44 -34.89
CA LYS A 955 16.54 30.70 -35.57
C LYS A 955 16.45 31.93 -34.65
N LEU A 956 16.45 31.75 -33.33
CA LEU A 956 16.52 32.84 -32.34
C LEU A 956 17.92 32.93 -31.74
N SER A 957 18.36 34.15 -31.42
CA SER A 957 19.55 34.36 -30.58
C SER A 957 19.33 33.83 -29.16
N PRO A 958 20.39 33.58 -28.36
CA PRO A 958 20.24 33.08 -27.00
C PRO A 958 19.42 33.99 -26.06
N ALA A 959 19.36 35.29 -26.34
CA ALA A 959 18.50 36.24 -25.62
C ALA A 959 17.03 36.07 -26.04
N GLU A 960 16.74 36.19 -27.34
CA GLU A 960 15.39 36.01 -27.89
C GLU A 960 14.78 34.64 -27.53
N TYR A 961 15.58 33.57 -27.52
CA TYR A 961 15.12 32.24 -27.12
C TYR A 961 14.74 32.17 -25.63
N LYS A 962 15.46 32.90 -24.77
CA LYS A 962 15.14 33.01 -23.34
C LYS A 962 13.81 33.75 -23.14
N ASP A 963 13.57 34.79 -23.93
CA ASP A 963 12.34 35.57 -23.89
C ASP A 963 11.14 34.77 -24.44
N PHE A 964 11.32 34.05 -25.56
CA PHE A 964 10.34 33.08 -26.07
C PHE A 964 9.94 32.03 -25.02
N VAL A 965 10.91 31.47 -24.30
CA VAL A 965 10.64 30.51 -23.20
C VAL A 965 9.94 31.20 -22.02
N GLY A 966 10.18 32.50 -21.80
CA GLY A 966 9.42 33.34 -20.87
C GLY A 966 7.94 33.42 -21.24
N TYR A 967 7.64 33.93 -22.44
CA TYR A 967 6.27 34.06 -22.94
C TYR A 967 5.53 32.70 -22.99
N MET A 968 6.23 31.62 -23.35
CA MET A 968 5.67 30.25 -23.31
C MET A 968 5.31 29.76 -21.90
N LYS A 969 6.02 30.20 -20.86
CA LYS A 969 5.64 29.93 -19.46
C LYS A 969 4.40 30.73 -19.06
N GLU A 970 4.29 31.98 -19.49
CA GLU A 970 3.12 32.84 -19.21
C GLU A 970 1.85 32.30 -19.87
N ILE A 971 1.93 31.83 -21.11
CA ILE A 971 0.81 31.16 -21.80
C ILE A 971 0.39 29.88 -21.05
N LYS A 972 1.34 29.09 -20.54
CA LYS A 972 1.05 27.86 -19.79
C LYS A 972 0.53 28.11 -18.37
N SER A 973 0.84 29.25 -17.74
CA SER A 973 0.48 29.54 -16.33
C SER A 973 -0.97 29.97 -16.11
N LYS A 974 -1.80 30.04 -17.17
CA LYS A 974 -3.23 30.43 -17.13
C LYS A 974 -3.49 31.83 -16.56
N VAL A 975 -2.54 32.76 -16.71
CA VAL A 975 -2.69 34.17 -16.31
C VAL A 975 -3.80 34.85 -17.13
N ILE A 976 -4.44 35.87 -16.54
CA ILE A 976 -5.67 36.51 -17.06
C ILE A 976 -5.46 37.22 -18.42
N ASN A 977 -4.24 37.70 -18.72
CA ASN A 977 -3.92 38.37 -19.99
C ASN A 977 -2.92 37.56 -20.83
N ILE A 978 -3.45 36.66 -21.67
CA ILE A 978 -2.67 35.86 -22.64
C ILE A 978 -2.44 36.60 -23.98
N GLY A 979 -3.06 37.78 -24.17
CA GLY A 979 -2.89 38.60 -25.38
C GLY A 979 -1.45 39.08 -25.57
N ASN A 980 -0.89 39.74 -24.55
CA ASN A 980 0.47 40.31 -24.65
C ASN A 980 1.54 39.24 -24.96
N PRO A 981 1.61 38.08 -24.26
CA PRO A 981 2.59 37.04 -24.61
C PRO A 981 2.43 36.46 -26.01
N LEU A 982 1.19 36.37 -26.52
CA LEU A 982 0.96 35.92 -27.90
C LEU A 982 1.45 36.95 -28.91
N GLN A 983 1.17 38.24 -28.69
CA GLN A 983 1.65 39.32 -29.56
C GLN A 983 3.19 39.38 -29.58
N CYS A 984 3.85 39.32 -28.42
CA CYS A 984 5.32 39.32 -28.36
C CYS A 984 5.93 38.10 -29.07
N ILE A 985 5.30 36.92 -29.03
CA ILE A 985 5.76 35.75 -29.80
C ILE A 985 5.55 35.94 -31.32
N VAL A 986 4.47 36.62 -31.74
CA VAL A 986 4.28 36.98 -33.16
C VAL A 986 5.43 37.87 -33.61
N GLU A 987 5.66 38.99 -32.91
CA GLU A 987 6.71 39.97 -33.21
C GLU A 987 8.12 39.34 -33.26
N LEU A 988 8.43 38.44 -32.32
CA LEU A 988 9.72 37.71 -32.27
C LEU A 988 9.96 36.81 -33.50
N PHE A 989 8.88 36.34 -34.12
CA PHE A 989 8.89 35.47 -35.30
C PHE A 989 8.60 36.21 -36.62
N SER A 990 8.30 37.52 -36.60
CA SER A 990 7.97 38.32 -37.79
C SER A 990 9.14 38.49 -38.79
N GLY A 991 10.36 38.13 -38.43
CA GLY A 991 11.52 38.20 -39.34
C GLY A 991 11.38 37.26 -40.55
N PRO A 992 11.92 37.61 -41.74
CA PRO A 992 11.67 36.87 -42.99
C PRO A 992 12.10 35.40 -42.96
N GLU A 993 13.16 35.05 -42.23
CA GLU A 993 13.58 33.65 -42.04
C GLU A 993 12.80 32.87 -40.97
N ARG A 994 11.92 33.54 -40.21
CA ARG A 994 11.20 33.01 -39.04
C ARG A 994 9.71 32.79 -39.30
N LEU A 995 9.17 33.26 -40.43
CA LEU A 995 7.78 33.06 -40.85
C LEU A 995 7.26 31.60 -40.76
N PRO A 996 8.05 30.54 -41.06
CA PRO A 996 7.60 29.16 -40.87
C PRO A 996 7.34 28.78 -39.39
N LEU A 997 7.99 29.46 -38.45
CA LEU A 997 7.76 29.26 -37.01
C LEU A 997 6.42 29.86 -36.59
N LEU A 998 6.01 31.00 -37.17
CA LEU A 998 4.71 31.65 -36.95
C LEU A 998 3.55 30.73 -37.31
N GLU A 999 3.55 30.16 -38.52
CA GLU A 999 2.50 29.23 -38.95
C GLU A 999 2.49 27.93 -38.13
N ARG A 1000 3.66 27.38 -37.77
CA ARG A 1000 3.73 26.20 -36.89
C ARG A 1000 3.30 26.50 -35.44
N PHE A 1001 3.56 27.71 -34.93
CA PHE A 1001 3.24 28.06 -33.55
C PHE A 1001 1.73 28.05 -33.27
N LYS A 1002 0.90 28.34 -34.28
CA LYS A 1002 -0.56 28.23 -34.24
C LYS A 1002 -1.07 26.91 -33.65
N GLY A 1003 -0.36 25.79 -33.89
CA GLY A 1003 -0.69 24.48 -33.33
C GLY A 1003 -0.60 24.41 -31.80
N TYR A 1004 0.29 25.21 -31.20
CA TYR A 1004 0.55 25.29 -29.76
C TYR A 1004 -0.31 26.35 -29.04
N VAL A 1005 -1.03 27.21 -29.77
CA VAL A 1005 -1.96 28.19 -29.20
C VAL A 1005 -3.25 27.49 -28.74
N PRO A 1006 -3.70 27.68 -27.47
CA PRO A 1006 -4.96 27.12 -26.98
C PRO A 1006 -6.15 27.55 -27.83
N ALA A 1007 -7.05 26.61 -28.14
CA ALA A 1007 -8.12 26.81 -29.13
C ALA A 1007 -8.92 28.12 -28.95
N ARG A 1008 -9.22 28.50 -27.70
CA ARG A 1008 -9.97 29.73 -27.35
C ARG A 1008 -9.26 31.06 -27.66
N TYR A 1009 -7.99 31.04 -28.03
CA TYR A 1009 -7.20 32.24 -28.41
C TYR A 1009 -6.66 32.19 -29.85
N ARG A 1010 -7.04 31.17 -30.64
CA ARG A 1010 -6.53 31.04 -32.02
C ARG A 1010 -6.97 32.17 -32.93
N SER A 1011 -8.21 32.65 -32.78
CA SER A 1011 -8.73 33.81 -33.52
C SER A 1011 -7.97 35.11 -33.21
N LEU A 1012 -7.61 35.33 -31.94
CA LEU A 1012 -6.78 36.47 -31.53
C LEU A 1012 -5.36 36.36 -32.11
N TYR A 1013 -4.80 35.16 -32.11
CA TYR A 1013 -3.49 34.88 -32.73
C TYR A 1013 -3.51 35.09 -34.26
N GLU A 1014 -4.60 34.72 -34.93
CA GLU A 1014 -4.82 34.98 -36.36
C GLU A 1014 -4.90 36.49 -36.67
N GLN A 1015 -5.55 37.29 -35.82
CA GLN A 1015 -5.57 38.76 -35.96
C GLN A 1015 -4.19 39.39 -35.82
N TYR A 1016 -3.36 38.92 -34.87
CA TYR A 1016 -1.97 39.38 -34.75
C TYR A 1016 -1.11 38.92 -35.94
N LEU A 1017 -1.33 37.71 -36.45
CA LEU A 1017 -0.71 37.20 -37.69
C LEU A 1017 -1.01 38.09 -38.90
N GLU A 1018 -2.29 38.45 -39.12
CA GLU A 1018 -2.68 39.35 -40.22
C GLU A 1018 -2.10 40.76 -40.04
N THR A 1019 -2.07 41.28 -38.81
CA THR A 1019 -1.49 42.59 -38.51
C THR A 1019 0.02 42.60 -38.77
N SER A 1020 0.74 41.56 -38.35
CA SER A 1020 2.17 41.43 -38.63
C SER A 1020 2.47 41.25 -40.12
N LYS A 1021 1.59 40.58 -40.89
CA LYS A 1021 1.72 40.42 -42.35
C LYS A 1021 1.38 41.70 -43.15
N ARG A 1022 0.85 42.74 -42.50
CA ARG A 1022 0.63 44.08 -43.11
C ARG A 1022 1.73 45.09 -42.74
N ASN A 1023 2.52 44.78 -41.72
CA ASN A 1023 3.59 45.65 -41.20
C ASN A 1023 5.00 45.21 -41.60
N ALA A 1024 5.12 44.07 -42.31
CA ALA A 1024 6.34 43.50 -42.87
C ALA A 1024 6.22 43.43 -44.40
#